data_AF-A0A409YV39-F1
#
_entry.id   AF-A0A409YV39-F1
#
_cell.length_a   1.000
_cell.length_b   1.000
_cell.length_c   1.000
_cell.angle_alpha   90.00
_cell.angle_beta   90.00
_cell.angle_gamma   90.00
#
_symmetry.space_group_name_H-M   'P 1'
#
loop_
_entity.id
_entity.type
_entity.pdbx_description
1 polymer ?
#
loop_
_entity_poly.entity_id
_entity_poly.type
_entity_poly.pdbx_seq_one_letter_code
_entity_poly.pdbx_strand_id
1 'polypeptide(L)'
;MPFLEAHYHPFLFAMMMLCGIAELGLTSFLISAGNENGTWPSPRYHALLIMFCFNASWTLLFSSTYMLWYVDGASHFLANIASSVIWILITTILWFRLDRTRRCRPELSPTPHLSYHVKLIYYNLWTFILLFFPSLMSLRIPQQSDRSANYRQVVCDQLLQESNQHDDSDSERYIPAESEGLLGSLSDTDHNFNDSDSIQSSFTTESATSRKRRRRTFLVRAVALMCACSLSIGSHYASNILGPLKSRLQRELGTSHTEFGLMLSAFSLNSTWTPLVGGVLASRLGTTLTSIMATGVILLGQLMLLCGDIWKDVRFMTLGLFIFGLGVSPLAVVQETIIVRFFKSHGLGLSMAFGLIAGKGASFVAARTSYPLTERFGSRAPFYVATSLAAMSVVINLVYIVISKWLVEEAGAELEAPDISQEARERQVTNLTEAQALNKVAEKKKVHFHQISKLGDVFWAYIALNVFCGMIWSPFTHLAANIIENRYSMGEEDASNTASYLLAGPLILYPLCGYLVDTYKHRPIILQLLVLSSILTMSAYTWLALPPSWTQTPIPAIASFALGHGFSPLLLVVIVPRIVPLKYISTTLGAHKSMEQTGSTLFQTLAGLLLDLKQVKKNQAGAQALQYLLHVFLGLNFLQSCMIFLMGYLQYRKELEEKSSSQRISIADEGQPLIDNSSHRRHSSGATQSSTATHGPGVRRRRHEVQRGILFSTVSLALVGTAWILFMFTAWKKLGRHTPQQ
;
A
#
# COMPACT_ATOMS: atom_id res chain seq x y z
N MET A 1 6.83 -24.22 30.16
CA MET A 1 8.29 -24.03 29.95
C MET A 1 8.57 -22.57 29.66
N PRO A 2 9.17 -21.82 30.60
CA PRO A 2 9.70 -20.48 30.34
C PRO A 2 11.21 -20.46 30.65
N PHE A 3 12.04 -20.77 29.66
CA PHE A 3 13.50 -20.64 29.77
C PHE A 3 14.05 -20.36 28.36
N LEU A 4 13.79 -19.15 27.84
CA LEU A 4 14.44 -18.65 26.62
C LEU A 4 14.29 -17.12 26.44
N GLU A 5 14.16 -16.37 27.54
CA GLU A 5 14.35 -14.92 27.53
C GLU A 5 15.54 -14.58 28.44
N ALA A 6 16.42 -13.69 27.94
CA ALA A 6 17.54 -13.03 28.65
C ALA A 6 18.97 -13.61 28.60
N HIS A 7 19.49 -14.04 27.44
CA HIS A 7 20.94 -14.36 27.30
C HIS A 7 21.69 -13.77 26.10
N TYR A 8 21.11 -12.87 25.29
CA TYR A 8 21.81 -12.34 24.10
C TYR A 8 22.56 -11.00 24.32
N HIS A 9 22.24 -10.24 25.37
CA HIS A 9 22.84 -8.93 25.61
C HIS A 9 24.33 -8.93 25.98
N PRO A 10 24.82 -9.75 26.94
CA PRO A 10 26.22 -9.68 27.35
C PRO A 10 27.18 -10.32 26.33
N PHE A 11 26.76 -11.39 25.66
CA PHE A 11 27.59 -12.04 24.63
C PHE A 11 27.88 -11.11 23.44
N LEU A 12 26.88 -10.34 23.01
CA LEU A 12 27.01 -9.34 21.95
C LEU A 12 28.09 -8.30 22.27
N PHE A 13 28.02 -7.70 23.46
CA PHE A 13 28.93 -6.65 23.87
C PHE A 13 30.33 -7.19 24.18
N ALA A 14 30.47 -8.43 24.63
CA ALA A 14 31.76 -9.11 24.75
C ALA A 14 32.43 -9.33 23.38
N MET A 15 31.66 -9.74 22.37
CA MET A 15 32.17 -9.88 20.99
C MET A 15 32.56 -8.51 20.40
N MET A 16 31.76 -7.47 20.62
CA MET A 16 32.12 -6.10 20.21
C MET A 16 33.41 -5.62 20.87
N MET A 17 33.63 -5.95 22.14
CA MET A 17 34.86 -5.63 22.86
C MET A 17 36.07 -6.32 22.24
N LEU A 18 35.99 -7.62 21.96
CA LEU A 18 37.09 -8.37 21.33
C LEU A 18 37.40 -7.86 19.91
N CYS A 19 36.38 -7.56 19.11
CA CYS A 19 36.57 -6.95 17.79
C CYS A 19 37.21 -5.56 17.89
N GLY A 20 36.77 -4.73 18.85
CA GLY A 20 37.35 -3.42 19.13
C GLY A 20 38.83 -3.51 19.52
N ILE A 21 39.22 -4.48 20.34
CA ILE A 21 40.63 -4.74 20.69
C ILE A 21 41.45 -5.13 19.46
N ALA A 22 40.93 -6.04 18.63
CA ALA A 22 41.64 -6.51 17.44
C ALA A 22 41.82 -5.38 16.40
N GLU A 23 40.78 -4.57 16.16
CA GLU A 23 40.84 -3.44 15.25
C GLU A 23 41.78 -2.33 15.76
N LEU A 24 41.75 -2.05 17.06
CA LEU A 24 42.64 -1.07 17.69
C LEU A 24 44.11 -1.52 17.59
N GLY A 25 44.40 -2.78 17.88
CA GLY A 25 45.74 -3.35 17.75
C GLY A 25 46.28 -3.28 16.33
N LEU A 26 45.48 -3.70 15.34
CA LEU A 26 45.87 -3.70 13.94
C LEU A 26 46.08 -2.27 13.39
N THR A 27 45.17 -1.35 13.71
CA THR A 27 45.28 0.04 13.24
C THR A 27 46.43 0.78 13.91
N SER A 28 46.64 0.59 15.20
CA SER A 28 47.79 1.14 15.93
C SER A 28 49.12 0.60 15.38
N PHE A 29 49.21 -0.70 15.09
CA PHE A 29 50.40 -1.30 14.48
C PHE A 29 50.70 -0.71 13.10
N LEU A 30 49.69 -0.60 12.23
CA LEU A 30 49.84 0.00 10.90
C LEU A 30 50.22 1.49 10.98
N ILE A 31 49.75 2.20 12.00
CA ILE A 31 50.14 3.60 12.23
C ILE A 31 51.61 3.69 12.67
N SER A 32 52.05 2.81 13.59
CA SER A 32 53.46 2.78 14.05
C SER A 32 54.41 2.41 12.91
N ALA A 33 54.11 1.34 12.17
CA ALA A 33 54.91 0.87 11.04
C ALA A 33 55.01 1.92 9.91
N GLY A 34 53.94 2.70 9.68
CA GLY A 34 53.96 3.81 8.73
C GLY A 34 54.80 5.01 9.20
N ASN A 35 54.83 5.29 10.51
CA ASN A 35 55.65 6.34 11.09
C ASN A 35 57.15 5.99 11.10
N GLU A 36 57.50 4.73 11.40
CA GLU A 36 58.89 4.25 11.42
C GLU A 36 59.54 4.28 10.03
N ASN A 37 58.79 3.94 8.98
CA ASN A 37 59.29 3.94 7.61
C ASN A 37 59.25 5.31 6.92
N GLY A 38 58.78 6.36 7.61
CA GLY A 38 58.76 7.75 7.14
C GLY A 38 57.96 8.01 5.86
N THR A 39 57.22 7.02 5.36
CA THR A 39 56.58 7.05 4.04
C THR A 39 55.17 6.49 4.12
N TRP A 40 54.18 7.32 3.76
CA TRP A 40 52.77 6.93 3.72
C TRP A 40 52.31 6.72 2.27
N PRO A 41 51.60 5.63 1.94
CA PRO A 41 51.10 5.37 0.59
C PRO A 41 50.23 6.51 0.02
N SER A 42 49.48 7.20 0.90
CA SER A 42 48.84 8.47 0.59
C SER A 42 48.48 9.23 1.87
N PRO A 43 48.36 10.57 1.83
CA PRO A 43 47.85 11.35 2.97
C PRO A 43 46.44 10.92 3.41
N ARG A 44 45.63 10.43 2.46
CA ARG A 44 44.29 9.89 2.73
C ARG A 44 44.32 8.58 3.49
N TYR A 45 45.28 7.72 3.18
CA TYR A 45 45.47 6.43 3.87
C TYR A 45 45.81 6.65 5.34
N HIS A 46 46.70 7.60 5.62
CA HIS A 46 47.07 7.98 6.98
C HIS A 46 45.86 8.52 7.77
N ALA A 47 45.08 9.43 7.19
CA ALA A 47 43.87 9.97 7.82
C ALA A 47 42.79 8.90 8.08
N LEU A 48 42.63 7.92 7.17
CA LEU A 48 41.70 6.80 7.34
C LEU A 48 42.13 5.87 8.48
N LEU A 49 43.42 5.56 8.59
CA LEU A 49 43.94 4.74 9.69
C LEU A 49 43.73 5.41 11.05
N ILE A 50 43.96 6.72 11.15
CA ILE A 50 43.69 7.50 12.38
C ILE A 50 42.20 7.44 12.73
N MET A 51 41.31 7.58 11.75
CA MET A 51 39.87 7.49 12.01
C MET A 51 39.43 6.09 12.44
N PHE A 52 39.99 5.03 11.84
CA PHE A 52 39.70 3.65 12.25
C PHE A 52 40.24 3.35 13.66
N CYS A 53 41.43 3.86 13.98
CA CYS A 53 42.00 3.78 15.32
C CYS A 53 41.06 4.46 16.34
N PHE A 54 40.60 5.68 16.05
CA PHE A 54 39.64 6.40 16.89
C PHE A 54 38.32 5.64 17.07
N ASN A 55 37.75 5.11 15.98
CA ASN A 55 36.51 4.34 16.03
C ASN A 55 36.65 3.03 16.83
N ALA A 56 37.79 2.35 16.70
CA ALA A 56 38.09 1.14 17.45
C ALA A 56 38.28 1.44 18.95
N SER A 57 39.02 2.52 19.30
CA SER A 57 39.13 2.99 20.69
C SER A 57 37.76 3.32 21.30
N TRP A 58 36.90 3.98 20.53
CA TRP A 58 35.56 4.37 20.97
C TRP A 58 34.63 3.16 21.15
N THR A 59 34.70 2.18 20.25
CA THR A 59 33.94 0.92 20.33
C THR A 59 34.40 0.06 21.51
N LEU A 60 35.70 0.00 21.75
CA LEU A 60 36.28 -0.68 22.91
C LEU A 60 35.82 -0.03 24.22
N LEU A 61 35.91 1.30 24.33
CA LEU A 61 35.49 2.01 25.54
C LEU A 61 34.01 1.76 25.87
N PHE A 62 33.13 1.83 24.87
CA PHE A 62 31.70 1.61 25.07
C PHE A 62 31.36 0.15 25.45
N SER A 63 31.93 -0.81 24.72
CA SER A 63 31.69 -2.23 24.97
C SER A 63 32.29 -2.71 26.30
N SER A 64 33.49 -2.26 26.65
CA SER A 64 34.10 -2.52 27.96
C SER A 64 33.29 -1.89 29.09
N THR A 65 32.78 -0.67 28.92
CA THR A 65 31.95 -0.03 29.97
C THR A 65 30.64 -0.78 30.19
N TYR A 66 30.00 -1.27 29.11
CA TYR A 66 28.82 -2.12 29.23
C TYR A 66 29.12 -3.47 29.89
N MET A 67 30.26 -4.09 29.55
CA MET A 67 30.73 -5.33 30.18
C MET A 67 31.04 -5.13 31.67
N LEU A 68 31.68 -4.03 32.04
CA LEU A 68 31.95 -3.68 33.44
C LEU A 68 30.66 -3.36 34.20
N TRP A 69 29.68 -2.70 33.57
CA TRP A 69 28.36 -2.54 34.20
C TRP A 69 27.65 -3.87 34.40
N TYR A 70 27.73 -4.80 33.44
CA TYR A 70 27.13 -6.12 33.56
C TYR A 70 27.78 -6.97 34.66
N VAL A 71 29.10 -6.87 34.85
CA VAL A 71 29.86 -7.66 35.82
C VAL A 71 29.85 -7.05 37.23
N ASP A 72 30.05 -5.73 37.36
CA ASP A 72 30.23 -5.04 38.66
C ASP A 72 29.09 -4.08 39.02
N GLY A 73 28.10 -3.86 38.15
CA GLY A 73 27.00 -2.90 38.39
C GLY A 73 27.42 -1.42 38.46
N ALA A 74 28.69 -1.11 38.20
CA ALA A 74 29.34 0.10 38.67
C ALA A 74 29.15 1.38 37.82
N SER A 75 28.48 1.34 36.65
CA SER A 75 28.28 2.57 35.86
C SER A 75 26.97 2.61 35.05
N HIS A 76 25.95 3.26 35.60
CA HIS A 76 24.64 3.41 34.94
C HIS A 76 24.60 4.44 33.81
N PHE A 77 25.53 5.40 33.77
CA PHE A 77 25.44 6.55 32.85
C PHE A 77 25.78 6.19 31.40
N LEU A 78 26.78 5.33 31.19
CA LEU A 78 27.26 4.94 29.85
C LEU A 78 26.55 3.69 29.29
N ALA A 79 25.81 2.94 30.12
CA ALA A 79 25.02 1.77 29.72
C ALA A 79 23.54 2.07 29.45
N ASN A 80 23.12 3.35 29.51
CA ASN A 80 21.73 3.75 29.29
C ASN A 80 21.37 3.79 27.79
N ILE A 81 20.10 3.57 27.43
CA ILE A 81 19.60 3.63 26.05
C ILE A 81 19.96 4.98 25.39
N ALA A 82 20.00 6.07 26.15
CA ALA A 82 20.42 7.39 25.66
C ALA A 82 21.89 7.43 25.18
N SER A 83 22.82 6.78 25.88
CA SER A 83 24.24 6.74 25.45
C SER A 83 24.40 5.87 24.20
N SER A 84 23.63 4.78 24.08
CA SER A 84 23.58 3.93 22.88
C SER A 84 23.07 4.70 21.65
N VAL A 85 22.06 5.55 21.81
CA VAL A 85 21.53 6.39 20.72
C VAL A 85 22.54 7.48 20.32
N ILE A 86 23.21 8.10 21.29
CA ILE A 86 24.29 9.07 21.04
C ILE A 86 25.47 8.40 20.32
N TRP A 87 25.83 7.17 20.72
CA TRP A 87 26.85 6.35 20.07
C TRP A 87 26.49 6.08 18.60
N ILE A 88 25.26 5.65 18.30
CA ILE A 88 24.81 5.46 16.91
C ILE A 88 24.85 6.78 16.12
N LEU A 89 24.41 7.89 16.71
CA LEU A 89 24.38 9.20 16.04
C LEU A 89 25.78 9.72 15.68
N ILE A 90 26.73 9.69 16.62
CA ILE A 90 28.10 10.16 16.38
C ILE A 90 28.76 9.32 15.30
N THR A 91 28.62 7.99 15.39
CA THR A 91 29.19 7.05 14.41
C THR A 91 28.58 7.30 13.03
N THR A 92 27.25 7.49 12.94
CA THR A 92 26.56 7.80 11.68
C THR A 92 27.02 9.13 11.06
N ILE A 93 27.23 10.17 11.88
CA ILE A 93 27.67 11.50 11.40
C ILE A 93 29.10 11.45 10.86
N LEU A 94 30.00 10.73 11.53
CA LEU A 94 31.39 10.56 11.09
C LEU A 94 31.45 9.81 9.75
N TRP A 95 30.65 8.76 9.57
CA TRP A 95 30.56 8.03 8.30
C TRP A 95 29.92 8.85 7.17
N PHE A 96 28.90 9.66 7.47
CA PHE A 96 28.25 10.54 6.48
C PHE A 96 29.20 11.64 5.95
N ARG A 97 30.03 12.23 6.82
CA ARG A 97 31.07 13.19 6.40
C ARG A 97 32.07 12.55 5.45
N LEU A 98 32.40 11.27 5.66
CA LEU A 98 33.39 10.53 4.89
C LEU A 98 32.91 10.20 3.46
N ASP A 99 31.62 9.87 3.30
CA ASP A 99 31.00 9.67 1.98
C ASP A 99 30.93 10.98 1.18
N ARG A 100 30.75 12.12 1.87
CA ARG A 100 30.76 13.44 1.24
C ARG A 100 32.13 13.80 0.65
N THR A 101 33.22 13.45 1.35
CA THR A 101 34.58 13.63 0.84
C THR A 101 34.93 12.73 -0.34
N ARG A 102 34.31 11.55 -0.48
CA ARG A 102 34.48 10.67 -1.67
C ARG A 102 33.88 11.27 -2.93
N ARG A 103 32.80 12.05 -2.83
CA ARG A 103 32.15 12.72 -3.96
C ARG A 103 32.92 13.91 -4.53
N CYS A 104 33.86 14.49 -3.78
CA CYS A 104 34.49 15.75 -4.17
C CYS A 104 35.82 15.63 -4.94
N ARG A 105 36.48 14.46 -5.02
CA ARG A 105 37.69 14.28 -5.86
C ARG A 105 37.85 12.83 -6.35
N PRO A 106 37.49 12.52 -7.61
CA PRO A 106 37.82 11.26 -8.24
C PRO A 106 39.25 11.38 -8.81
N GLU A 107 40.24 10.73 -8.20
CA GLU A 107 41.55 10.61 -8.86
C GLU A 107 42.32 9.35 -8.46
N LEU A 108 43.06 8.86 -9.46
CA LEU A 108 43.72 7.57 -9.69
C LEU A 108 44.62 7.02 -8.56
N SER A 109 44.47 5.74 -8.22
CA SER A 109 45.55 4.72 -8.28
C SER A 109 45.12 3.35 -7.70
N PRO A 110 45.72 2.23 -8.14
CA PRO A 110 45.25 0.88 -7.87
C PRO A 110 46.01 0.23 -6.71
N THR A 111 45.34 -0.08 -5.61
CA THR A 111 45.82 -1.12 -4.67
C THR A 111 44.66 -2.06 -4.33
N PRO A 112 44.62 -3.27 -4.92
CA PRO A 112 43.48 -4.18 -4.80
C PRO A 112 43.30 -4.75 -3.38
N HIS A 113 44.34 -4.79 -2.55
CA HIS A 113 44.27 -5.40 -1.21
C HIS A 113 43.56 -4.54 -0.15
N LEU A 114 43.53 -3.21 -0.30
CA LEU A 114 42.91 -2.31 0.68
C LEU A 114 41.37 -2.27 0.57
N SER A 115 40.83 -2.59 -0.60
CA SER A 115 39.38 -2.66 -0.82
C SER A 115 38.75 -3.81 -0.01
N TYR A 116 39.49 -4.90 0.23
CA TYR A 116 38.94 -6.08 0.88
C TYR A 116 38.80 -5.90 2.40
N HIS A 117 39.80 -5.35 3.10
CA HIS A 117 39.72 -5.20 4.56
C HIS A 117 38.73 -4.11 5.00
N VAL A 118 38.65 -2.99 4.27
CA VAL A 118 37.66 -1.93 4.55
C VAL A 118 36.24 -2.37 4.22
N LYS A 119 36.06 -3.20 3.17
CA LYS A 119 34.76 -3.83 2.89
C LYS A 119 34.39 -4.85 3.96
N LEU A 120 35.32 -5.67 4.43
CA LEU A 120 35.06 -6.71 5.44
C LEU A 120 34.54 -6.11 6.77
N ILE A 121 35.08 -4.97 7.18
CA ILE A 121 34.68 -4.25 8.40
C ILE A 121 33.33 -3.53 8.20
N TYR A 122 33.10 -2.93 7.02
CA TYR A 122 31.79 -2.38 6.64
C TYR A 122 30.69 -3.46 6.57
N TYR A 123 31.04 -4.66 6.10
CA TYR A 123 30.14 -5.81 6.09
C TYR A 123 29.86 -6.35 7.49
N ASN A 124 30.82 -6.32 8.42
CA ASN A 124 30.67 -6.86 9.78
C ASN A 124 29.77 -6.01 10.70
N LEU A 125 29.70 -4.68 10.50
CA LEU A 125 28.79 -3.82 11.27
C LEU A 125 27.36 -3.84 10.69
N TRP A 126 27.23 -4.00 9.37
CA TRP A 126 25.94 -4.11 8.68
C TRP A 126 25.33 -5.52 8.81
N THR A 127 26.14 -6.60 8.83
CA THR A 127 25.68 -7.96 9.20
C THR A 127 25.05 -7.98 10.58
N PHE A 128 25.57 -7.21 11.53
CA PHE A 128 25.06 -7.20 12.91
C PHE A 128 23.69 -6.54 13.06
N ILE A 129 23.42 -5.47 12.30
CA ILE A 129 22.07 -4.84 12.20
C ILE A 129 21.11 -5.75 11.41
N LEU A 130 21.63 -6.51 10.44
CA LEU A 130 20.88 -7.43 9.60
C LEU A 130 20.62 -8.81 10.23
N LEU A 131 21.21 -9.15 11.38
CA LEU A 131 20.90 -10.39 12.12
C LEU A 131 19.45 -10.42 12.66
N PHE A 132 18.73 -9.29 12.61
CA PHE A 132 17.27 -9.23 12.83
C PHE A 132 16.43 -9.40 11.54
N PHE A 133 17.04 -9.47 10.35
CA PHE A 133 16.36 -9.70 9.06
C PHE A 133 17.17 -10.70 8.19
N PRO A 134 16.99 -12.02 8.38
CA PRO A 134 17.74 -13.06 7.69
C PRO A 134 17.63 -13.02 6.16
N SER A 135 16.63 -12.34 5.60
CA SER A 135 16.36 -12.32 4.16
C SER A 135 17.13 -11.25 3.37
N LEU A 136 17.78 -10.29 4.02
CA LEU A 136 18.40 -9.14 3.34
C LEU A 136 19.83 -9.42 2.82
N MET A 137 20.54 -10.44 3.34
CA MET A 137 21.96 -10.66 3.02
C MET A 137 22.26 -11.76 1.97
N SER A 138 21.25 -12.34 1.34
CA SER A 138 21.47 -13.12 0.10
C SER A 138 21.63 -12.21 -1.13
N LEU A 139 21.30 -10.92 -1.00
CA LEU A 139 21.47 -9.91 -2.04
C LEU A 139 22.73 -9.11 -1.81
N ARG A 140 23.84 -9.64 -2.34
CA ARG A 140 25.00 -8.82 -2.69
C ARG A 140 24.50 -7.68 -3.58
N ILE A 141 24.41 -6.45 -3.06
CA ILE A 141 24.29 -5.22 -3.87
C ILE A 141 25.55 -5.21 -4.75
N PRO A 142 25.46 -5.53 -6.05
CA PRO A 142 26.63 -5.44 -6.90
C PRO A 142 27.04 -3.97 -6.97
N GLN A 143 28.34 -3.70 -7.06
CA GLN A 143 28.78 -2.40 -7.57
C GLN A 143 27.95 -2.07 -8.82
N GLN A 144 27.46 -0.84 -8.85
CA GLN A 144 26.78 -0.20 -9.98
C GLN A 144 27.57 -0.49 -11.26
N SER A 145 27.19 -1.56 -11.93
CA SER A 145 27.71 -2.06 -13.21
C SER A 145 26.62 -1.70 -14.21
N ASP A 146 27.00 -1.03 -15.29
CA ASP A 146 26.30 -0.54 -16.51
C ASP A 146 24.82 -0.88 -16.79
N ARG A 147 24.24 -1.91 -16.18
CA ARG A 147 22.84 -2.34 -16.29
C ARG A 147 21.81 -1.43 -15.61
N SER A 148 22.14 -0.71 -14.54
CA SER A 148 21.16 0.12 -13.80
C SER A 148 20.71 1.35 -14.59
N ALA A 149 21.63 1.95 -15.34
CA ALA A 149 21.30 2.99 -16.33
C ALA A 149 20.48 2.39 -17.49
N ASN A 150 20.80 1.15 -17.88
CA ASN A 150 20.24 0.52 -19.08
C ASN A 150 18.73 0.24 -19.00
N TYR A 151 18.15 -0.20 -17.86
CA TYR A 151 16.70 -0.48 -17.80
C TYR A 151 15.84 0.79 -17.92
N ARG A 152 16.10 1.82 -17.10
CA ARG A 152 15.34 3.08 -17.18
C ARG A 152 15.50 3.73 -18.54
N GLN A 153 16.72 3.70 -19.08
CA GLN A 153 16.99 4.25 -20.39
C GLN A 153 16.20 3.53 -21.48
N VAL A 154 16.28 2.20 -21.54
CA VAL A 154 15.54 1.38 -22.52
C VAL A 154 14.03 1.63 -22.44
N VAL A 155 13.45 1.66 -21.24
CA VAL A 155 12.01 1.92 -21.09
C VAL A 155 11.66 3.35 -21.50
N CYS A 156 12.49 4.35 -21.17
CA CYS A 156 12.25 5.73 -21.59
C CYS A 156 12.42 5.90 -23.11
N ASP A 157 13.35 5.18 -23.74
CA ASP A 157 13.55 5.19 -25.18
C ASP A 157 12.35 4.54 -25.91
N GLN A 158 11.81 3.45 -25.36
CA GLN A 158 10.54 2.86 -25.83
C GLN A 158 9.37 3.87 -25.73
N LEU A 159 9.24 4.55 -24.59
CA LEU A 159 8.21 5.58 -24.39
C LEU A 159 8.37 6.76 -25.36
N LEU A 160 9.61 7.14 -25.70
CA LEU A 160 9.88 8.17 -26.70
C LEU A 160 9.49 7.72 -28.10
N GLN A 161 9.81 6.47 -28.48
CA GLN A 161 9.39 5.88 -29.76
C GLN A 161 7.86 5.82 -29.89
N GLU A 162 7.16 5.37 -28.85
CA GLU A 162 5.69 5.39 -28.80
C GLU A 162 5.13 6.82 -28.94
N SER A 163 5.78 7.80 -28.30
CA SER A 163 5.33 9.20 -28.37
C SER A 163 5.52 9.81 -29.76
N ASN A 164 6.63 9.50 -30.44
CA ASN A 164 6.92 9.98 -31.78
C ASN A 164 5.99 9.36 -32.83
N GLN A 165 5.54 8.11 -32.63
CA GLN A 165 4.53 7.49 -33.49
C GLN A 165 3.12 8.08 -33.32
N HIS A 166 2.83 8.73 -32.18
CA HIS A 166 1.51 9.31 -31.89
C HIS A 166 1.34 10.76 -32.37
N ASP A 167 2.42 11.52 -32.59
CA ASP A 167 2.32 12.92 -33.03
C ASP A 167 1.92 13.08 -34.52
N ASP A 168 1.93 12.01 -35.33
CA ASP A 168 1.39 12.00 -36.71
C ASP A 168 -0.08 11.56 -36.83
N SER A 169 -0.76 11.23 -35.71
CA SER A 169 -2.19 10.92 -35.75
C SER A 169 -2.94 11.48 -34.54
N ASP A 170 -3.50 12.68 -34.72
CA ASP A 170 -4.40 13.37 -33.77
C ASP A 170 -5.75 12.63 -33.63
N SER A 171 -5.71 11.45 -33.04
CA SER A 171 -6.86 10.65 -32.65
C SER A 171 -6.44 9.80 -31.44
N GLU A 172 -6.94 10.15 -30.25
CA GLU A 172 -6.79 9.36 -29.01
C GLU A 172 -7.23 7.90 -29.26
N ARG A 173 -6.27 7.05 -29.66
CA ARG A 173 -6.38 5.59 -29.72
C ARG A 173 -6.24 5.08 -28.29
N TYR A 174 -7.32 4.49 -27.80
CA TYR A 174 -7.30 3.62 -26.63
C TYR A 174 -6.47 2.39 -27.00
N ILE A 175 -5.26 2.29 -26.46
CA ILE A 175 -4.46 1.06 -26.50
C ILE A 175 -4.89 0.23 -25.29
N PRO A 176 -5.51 -0.95 -25.49
CA PRO A 176 -5.75 -1.87 -24.38
C PRO A 176 -4.40 -2.35 -23.85
N ALA A 177 -4.32 -2.56 -22.54
CA ALA A 177 -3.21 -3.29 -21.94
C ALA A 177 -2.99 -4.60 -22.70
N GLU A 178 -1.73 -4.86 -23.10
CA GLU A 178 -1.20 -6.07 -23.70
C GLU A 178 -2.22 -7.19 -23.99
N SER A 179 -2.57 -7.31 -25.27
CA SER A 179 -3.09 -8.55 -25.82
C SER A 179 -1.96 -9.59 -25.88
N GLU A 180 -1.67 -10.28 -24.77
CA GLU A 180 -1.30 -11.68 -24.93
C GLU A 180 -2.58 -12.43 -25.31
N GLY A 181 -2.60 -12.88 -26.56
CA GLY A 181 -3.69 -13.64 -27.13
C GLY A 181 -4.06 -14.83 -26.26
N LEU A 182 -5.36 -15.00 -26.04
CA LEU A 182 -6.01 -16.03 -25.25
C LEU A 182 -5.97 -17.45 -25.90
N LEU A 183 -5.15 -17.65 -26.94
CA LEU A 183 -4.85 -18.92 -27.59
C LEU A 183 -3.41 -18.86 -28.11
N GLY A 184 -2.52 -19.71 -27.57
CA GLY A 184 -1.21 -19.92 -28.15
C GLY A 184 -1.35 -20.70 -29.45
N SER A 185 -0.87 -20.14 -30.56
CA SER A 185 -0.63 -20.93 -31.77
C SER A 185 0.78 -21.54 -31.66
N LEU A 186 0.83 -22.86 -31.50
CA LEU A 186 1.96 -23.67 -31.91
C LEU A 186 1.98 -23.65 -33.44
N SER A 187 3.00 -23.05 -34.04
CA SER A 187 3.41 -23.32 -35.41
C SER A 187 4.86 -23.75 -35.37
N ASP A 188 5.05 -25.06 -35.27
CA ASP A 188 6.30 -25.72 -35.65
C ASP A 188 6.55 -25.44 -37.13
N THR A 189 7.75 -24.98 -37.47
CA THR A 189 8.25 -25.07 -38.84
C THR A 189 9.73 -25.41 -38.76
N ASP A 190 10.00 -26.69 -39.04
CA ASP A 190 11.33 -27.29 -39.17
C ASP A 190 12.17 -26.54 -40.21
N HIS A 191 13.36 -26.10 -39.80
CA HIS A 191 14.49 -25.98 -40.71
C HIS A 191 15.75 -26.54 -40.06
N ASN A 192 16.17 -27.70 -40.58
CA ASN A 192 17.48 -28.33 -40.39
C ASN A 192 18.62 -27.33 -40.63
N PHE A 193 19.54 -27.22 -39.66
CA PHE A 193 20.97 -27.09 -39.95
C PHE A 193 21.81 -27.64 -38.78
N ASN A 194 22.74 -28.54 -39.11
CA ASN A 194 23.68 -29.18 -38.21
C ASN A 194 24.62 -28.16 -37.54
N ASP A 195 24.72 -28.20 -36.20
CA ASP A 195 25.95 -27.90 -35.43
C ASP A 195 25.77 -28.31 -33.96
N SER A 196 26.09 -29.57 -33.65
CA SER A 196 25.63 -30.26 -32.44
C SER A 196 26.49 -30.09 -31.18
N ASP A 197 27.68 -29.48 -31.25
CA ASP A 197 28.63 -29.55 -30.12
C ASP A 197 28.95 -28.19 -29.45
N SER A 198 28.53 -27.05 -30.02
CA SER A 198 28.73 -25.72 -29.43
C SER A 198 27.49 -25.14 -28.72
N ILE A 199 26.31 -25.75 -28.92
CA ILE A 199 25.01 -25.27 -28.41
C ILE A 199 24.72 -25.79 -26.99
N GLN A 200 25.28 -26.94 -26.59
CA GLN A 200 24.99 -27.54 -25.26
C GLN A 200 25.57 -26.73 -24.09
N SER A 201 26.72 -26.05 -24.27
CA SER A 201 27.37 -25.25 -23.20
C SER A 201 26.77 -23.84 -23.06
N SER A 202 26.27 -23.27 -24.17
CA SER A 202 25.56 -21.98 -24.18
C SER A 202 24.14 -22.11 -23.62
N PHE A 203 23.40 -23.19 -23.95
CA PHE A 203 22.06 -23.43 -23.41
C PHE A 203 22.04 -23.72 -21.90
N THR A 204 23.03 -24.45 -21.38
CA THR A 204 23.15 -24.72 -19.94
C THR A 204 23.48 -23.45 -19.16
N THR A 205 24.31 -22.57 -19.71
CA THR A 205 24.68 -21.27 -19.12
C THR A 205 23.54 -20.25 -19.18
N GLU A 206 22.76 -20.19 -20.27
CA GLU A 206 21.55 -19.37 -20.38
C GLU A 206 20.42 -19.84 -19.46
N SER A 207 20.24 -21.16 -19.27
CA SER A 207 19.22 -21.71 -18.36
C SER A 207 19.55 -21.46 -16.87
N ALA A 208 20.83 -21.37 -16.51
CA ALA A 208 21.28 -21.12 -15.15
C ALA A 208 21.25 -19.61 -14.80
N THR A 209 21.63 -18.76 -15.75
CA THR A 209 21.56 -17.30 -15.61
C THR A 209 20.11 -16.81 -15.58
N SER A 210 19.21 -17.36 -16.40
CA SER A 210 17.77 -17.07 -16.37
C SER A 210 17.10 -17.52 -15.06
N ARG A 211 17.44 -18.69 -14.51
CA ARG A 211 16.96 -19.15 -13.19
C ARG A 211 17.45 -18.26 -12.04
N LYS A 212 18.74 -17.87 -12.03
CA LYS A 212 19.26 -16.91 -11.04
C LYS A 212 18.56 -15.55 -11.14
N ARG A 213 18.33 -15.06 -12.36
CA ARG A 213 17.60 -13.80 -12.61
C ARG A 213 16.17 -13.86 -12.08
N ARG A 214 15.42 -14.93 -12.37
CA ARG A 214 14.04 -15.12 -11.88
C ARG A 214 13.97 -15.17 -10.35
N ARG A 215 14.92 -15.85 -9.70
CA ARG A 215 15.02 -15.88 -8.22
C ARG A 215 15.33 -14.50 -7.64
N ARG A 216 16.22 -13.74 -8.26
CA ARG A 216 16.58 -12.38 -7.83
C ARG A 216 15.39 -11.43 -7.93
N THR A 217 14.69 -11.41 -9.07
CA THR A 217 13.46 -10.61 -9.26
C THR A 217 12.37 -10.98 -8.25
N PHE A 218 12.19 -12.28 -7.98
CA PHE A 218 11.25 -12.74 -6.95
C PHE A 218 11.63 -12.22 -5.55
N LEU A 219 12.91 -12.31 -5.18
CA LEU A 219 13.41 -11.83 -3.88
C LEU A 219 13.20 -10.32 -3.74
N VAL A 220 13.52 -9.53 -4.77
CA VAL A 220 13.32 -8.08 -4.77
C VAL A 220 11.85 -7.71 -4.60
N ARG A 221 10.95 -8.39 -5.31
CA ARG A 221 9.51 -8.20 -5.15
C ARG A 221 9.04 -8.58 -3.74
N ALA A 222 9.56 -9.66 -3.17
CA ALA A 222 9.27 -10.03 -1.78
C ALA A 222 9.74 -8.96 -0.79
N VAL A 223 10.91 -8.35 -1.00
CA VAL A 223 11.38 -7.21 -0.18
C VAL A 223 10.46 -5.99 -0.32
N ALA A 224 10.04 -5.67 -1.54
CA ALA A 224 9.07 -4.60 -1.79
C ALA A 224 7.74 -4.84 -1.06
N LEU A 225 7.24 -6.09 -1.09
CA LEU A 225 6.04 -6.51 -0.38
C LEU A 225 6.21 -6.38 1.14
N MET A 226 7.33 -6.85 1.71
CA MET A 226 7.61 -6.71 3.14
C MET A 226 7.64 -5.23 3.58
N CYS A 227 8.25 -4.36 2.76
CA CYS A 227 8.24 -2.92 3.01
C CYS A 227 6.80 -2.39 3.01
N ALA A 228 6.01 -2.69 1.96
CA ALA A 228 4.63 -2.25 1.84
C ALA A 228 3.76 -2.74 3.02
N CYS A 229 3.87 -4.01 3.41
CA CYS A 229 3.17 -4.56 4.58
C CYS A 229 3.55 -3.81 5.86
N SER A 230 4.84 -3.53 6.07
CA SER A 230 5.32 -2.90 7.30
C SER A 230 4.94 -1.42 7.43
N LEU A 231 4.69 -0.73 6.30
CA LEU A 231 4.17 0.64 6.31
C LEU A 231 2.84 0.74 7.07
N SER A 232 1.95 -0.23 6.92
CA SER A 232 0.58 -0.12 7.43
C SER A 232 0.36 -0.68 8.84
N ILE A 233 1.28 -1.49 9.36
CA ILE A 233 1.20 -2.10 10.70
C ILE A 233 0.98 -1.04 11.78
N GLY A 234 1.80 0.02 11.81
CA GLY A 234 1.72 1.06 12.85
C GLY A 234 0.38 1.81 12.84
N SER A 235 -0.08 2.24 11.67
CA SER A 235 -1.38 2.91 11.54
C SER A 235 -2.56 2.00 11.91
N HIS A 236 -2.53 0.73 11.52
CA HIS A 236 -3.61 -0.20 11.81
C HIS A 236 -3.65 -0.58 13.29
N TYR A 237 -2.48 -0.79 13.91
CA TYR A 237 -2.41 -1.03 15.35
C TYR A 237 -2.98 0.17 16.11
N ALA A 238 -2.46 1.38 15.84
CA ALA A 238 -2.84 2.59 16.54
C ALA A 238 -4.32 2.99 16.34
N SER A 239 -4.92 2.67 15.19
CA SER A 239 -6.36 2.93 14.95
C SER A 239 -7.28 2.08 15.83
N ASN A 240 -6.78 0.97 16.39
CA ASN A 240 -7.59 -0.03 17.10
C ASN A 240 -7.27 -0.13 18.60
N ILE A 241 -6.43 0.76 19.15
CA ILE A 241 -6.12 0.78 20.60
C ILE A 241 -7.24 1.43 21.43
N LEU A 242 -7.96 2.40 20.86
CA LEU A 242 -8.94 3.21 21.60
C LEU A 242 -10.20 2.44 21.98
N GLY A 243 -10.63 1.48 21.16
CA GLY A 243 -11.82 0.67 21.42
C GLY A 243 -11.74 -0.07 22.76
N PRO A 244 -10.73 -0.93 22.98
CA PRO A 244 -10.52 -1.62 24.26
C PRO A 244 -10.27 -0.70 25.46
N LEU A 245 -9.78 0.52 25.23
CA LEU A 245 -9.42 1.46 26.28
C LEU A 245 -10.57 2.43 26.66
N LYS A 246 -11.76 2.33 26.04
CA LYS A 246 -12.90 3.23 26.28
C LYS A 246 -13.26 3.38 27.76
N SER A 247 -13.49 2.26 28.46
CA SER A 247 -13.89 2.26 29.88
C SER A 247 -12.79 2.84 30.78
N ARG A 248 -11.52 2.66 30.39
CA ARG A 248 -10.35 3.20 31.11
C ARG A 248 -10.23 4.71 30.94
N LEU A 249 -10.31 5.21 29.71
CA LEU A 249 -10.26 6.64 29.42
C LEU A 249 -11.36 7.37 30.22
N GLN A 250 -12.57 6.80 30.27
CA GLN A 250 -13.67 7.33 31.07
C GLN A 250 -13.38 7.37 32.57
N ARG A 251 -12.69 6.37 33.13
CA ARG A 251 -12.35 6.32 34.55
C ARG A 251 -11.16 7.21 34.94
N GLU A 252 -10.14 7.30 34.10
CA GLU A 252 -8.86 7.97 34.43
C GLU A 252 -8.78 9.43 33.99
N LEU A 253 -9.44 9.78 32.87
CA LEU A 253 -9.51 11.14 32.34
C LEU A 253 -10.85 11.82 32.67
N GLY A 254 -11.82 11.08 33.20
CA GLY A 254 -13.17 11.59 33.43
C GLY A 254 -13.92 11.90 32.12
N THR A 255 -13.47 11.37 30.98
CA THR A 255 -14.09 11.66 29.68
C THR A 255 -15.54 11.22 29.67
N SER A 256 -16.43 12.14 29.33
CA SER A 256 -17.82 11.78 29.03
C SER A 256 -17.89 10.82 27.83
N HIS A 257 -18.94 10.00 27.76
CA HIS A 257 -19.21 9.16 26.58
C HIS A 257 -19.25 9.99 25.29
N THR A 258 -19.70 11.24 25.41
CA THR A 258 -19.78 12.25 24.36
C THR A 258 -18.40 12.66 23.85
N GLU A 259 -17.46 12.95 24.73
CA GLU A 259 -16.09 13.33 24.35
C GLU A 259 -15.33 12.18 23.72
N PHE A 260 -15.47 10.95 24.25
CA PHE A 260 -14.90 9.76 23.63
C PHE A 260 -15.49 9.53 22.22
N GLY A 261 -16.81 9.74 22.07
CA GLY A 261 -17.48 9.69 20.77
C GLY A 261 -16.96 10.75 19.79
N LEU A 262 -16.67 11.97 20.27
CA LEU A 262 -16.09 13.06 19.47
C LEU A 262 -14.67 12.73 18.99
N MET A 263 -13.85 12.11 19.86
CA MET A 263 -12.52 11.62 19.47
C MET A 263 -12.63 10.64 18.30
N LEU A 264 -13.41 9.58 18.47
CA LEU A 264 -13.57 8.54 17.44
C LEU A 264 -14.15 9.10 16.13
N SER A 265 -15.08 10.05 16.26
CA SER A 265 -15.69 10.78 15.16
C SER A 265 -14.68 11.60 14.35
N ALA A 266 -13.76 12.30 15.02
CA ALA A 266 -12.73 13.11 14.36
C ALA A 266 -11.81 12.26 13.47
N PHE A 267 -11.53 11.02 13.91
CA PHE A 267 -10.78 10.04 13.14
C PHE A 267 -11.58 9.47 11.95
N SER A 268 -12.82 9.03 12.18
CA SER A 268 -13.63 8.36 11.15
C SER A 268 -14.05 9.31 10.02
N LEU A 269 -14.29 10.59 10.35
CA LEU A 269 -14.70 11.62 9.39
C LEU A 269 -13.63 11.84 8.31
N ASN A 270 -12.34 11.83 8.68
CA ASN A 270 -11.24 12.01 7.73
C ASN A 270 -11.21 10.90 6.67
N SER A 271 -11.56 9.68 7.05
CA SER A 271 -11.55 8.53 6.14
C SER A 271 -12.54 8.66 4.96
N THR A 272 -13.49 9.59 5.01
CA THR A 272 -14.45 9.82 3.91
C THR A 272 -13.82 10.49 2.69
N TRP A 273 -12.81 11.35 2.85
CA TRP A 273 -12.25 12.17 1.75
C TRP A 273 -10.74 12.04 1.59
N THR A 274 -10.01 11.75 2.67
CA THR A 274 -8.54 11.64 2.63
C THR A 274 -8.04 10.50 1.73
N PRO A 275 -8.69 9.33 1.58
CA PRO A 275 -8.20 8.32 0.63
C PRO A 275 -8.23 8.83 -0.82
N LEU A 276 -9.24 9.63 -1.19
CA LEU A 276 -9.31 10.24 -2.53
C LEU A 276 -8.13 11.19 -2.75
N VAL A 277 -7.82 12.04 -1.76
CA VAL A 277 -6.66 12.93 -1.80
C VAL A 277 -5.36 12.14 -1.87
N GLY A 278 -5.22 11.08 -1.08
CA GLY A 278 -4.07 10.18 -1.11
C GLY A 278 -3.85 9.52 -2.47
N GLY A 279 -4.93 9.07 -3.12
CA GLY A 279 -4.88 8.51 -4.46
C GLY A 279 -4.45 9.50 -5.53
N VAL A 280 -4.93 10.75 -5.44
CA VAL A 280 -4.51 11.84 -6.33
C VAL A 280 -3.05 12.20 -6.10
N LEU A 281 -2.63 12.40 -4.84
CA LEU A 281 -1.24 12.69 -4.50
C LEU A 281 -0.32 11.58 -5.01
N ALA A 282 -0.66 10.31 -4.78
CA ALA A 282 0.11 9.17 -5.26
C ALA A 282 0.24 9.16 -6.79
N SER A 283 -0.83 9.50 -7.52
CA SER A 283 -0.79 9.55 -8.99
C SER A 283 -0.01 10.73 -9.57
N ARG A 284 0.10 11.86 -8.84
CA ARG A 284 0.78 13.07 -9.32
C ARG A 284 2.22 13.21 -8.83
N LEU A 285 2.43 12.96 -7.54
CA LEU A 285 3.70 13.11 -6.83
C LEU A 285 4.48 11.80 -6.72
N GLY A 286 3.83 10.67 -7.05
CA GLY A 286 4.36 9.33 -6.87
C GLY A 286 4.06 8.74 -5.51
N THR A 287 4.24 7.43 -5.41
CA THR A 287 4.00 6.65 -4.18
C THR A 287 5.03 6.98 -3.09
N THR A 288 6.27 7.27 -3.48
CA THR A 288 7.38 7.59 -2.57
C THR A 288 7.15 8.88 -1.78
N LEU A 289 6.80 9.99 -2.44
CA LEU A 289 6.58 11.25 -1.70
C LEU A 289 5.29 11.19 -0.86
N THR A 290 4.26 10.56 -1.41
CA THR A 290 2.96 10.44 -0.73
C THR A 290 3.06 9.57 0.51
N SER A 291 3.85 8.49 0.50
CA SER A 291 4.08 7.67 1.71
C SER A 291 4.81 8.45 2.80
N ILE A 292 5.79 9.31 2.47
CA ILE A 292 6.51 10.15 3.44
C ILE A 292 5.55 11.10 4.14
N MET A 293 4.74 11.81 3.35
CA MET A 293 3.75 12.74 3.89
C MET A 293 2.76 12.00 4.81
N ALA A 294 2.24 10.85 4.35
CA ALA A 294 1.27 10.07 5.12
C ALA A 294 1.85 9.51 6.43
N THR A 295 3.01 8.86 6.37
CA THR A 295 3.69 8.29 7.56
C THR A 295 4.15 9.37 8.54
N GLY A 296 4.61 10.53 8.05
CA GLY A 296 4.96 11.68 8.89
C GLY A 296 3.75 12.27 9.62
N VAL A 297 2.62 12.45 8.92
CA VAL A 297 1.34 12.91 9.52
C VAL A 297 0.82 11.91 10.55
N ILE A 298 0.93 10.61 10.28
CA ILE A 298 0.59 9.55 11.25
C ILE A 298 1.43 9.66 12.52
N LEU A 299 2.75 9.76 12.38
CA LEU A 299 3.65 9.88 13.53
C LEU A 299 3.36 11.15 14.34
N LEU A 300 3.15 12.28 13.68
CA LEU A 300 2.79 13.53 14.33
C LEU A 300 1.48 13.40 15.12
N GLY A 301 0.43 12.83 14.50
CA GLY A 301 -0.84 12.59 15.17
C GLY A 301 -0.73 11.66 16.37
N GLN A 302 0.08 10.60 16.28
CA GLN A 302 0.33 9.68 17.40
C GLN A 302 1.14 10.33 18.53
N LEU A 303 2.14 11.14 18.21
CA LEU A 303 2.87 11.93 19.23
C LEU A 303 1.93 12.89 19.96
N MET A 304 1.03 13.57 19.23
CA MET A 304 0.04 14.45 19.84
C MET A 304 -0.96 13.68 20.71
N LEU A 305 -1.41 12.51 20.26
CA LEU A 305 -2.28 11.64 21.04
C LEU A 305 -1.61 11.17 22.34
N LEU A 306 -0.34 10.76 22.27
CA LEU A 306 0.48 10.37 23.42
C LEU A 306 0.70 11.55 24.39
N CYS A 307 1.05 12.73 23.87
CA CYS A 307 1.20 13.94 24.68
C CYS A 307 -0.13 14.35 25.34
N GLY A 308 -1.25 14.21 24.63
CA GLY A 308 -2.58 14.49 25.16
C GLY A 308 -2.96 13.55 26.30
N ASP A 309 -2.64 12.26 26.18
CA ASP A 309 -2.80 11.29 27.26
C ASP A 309 -1.92 11.65 28.48
N ILE A 310 -0.65 12.03 28.25
CA ILE A 310 0.27 12.45 29.32
C ILE A 310 -0.25 13.68 30.06
N TRP A 311 -0.75 14.69 29.33
CA TRP A 311 -1.29 15.93 29.90
C TRP A 311 -2.73 15.80 30.40
N LYS A 312 -3.36 14.65 30.18
CA LYS A 312 -4.77 14.42 30.49
C LYS A 312 -5.72 15.41 29.80
N ASP A 313 -5.36 15.87 28.60
CA ASP A 313 -6.15 16.82 27.80
C ASP A 313 -6.82 16.11 26.62
N VAL A 314 -8.12 15.87 26.78
CA VAL A 314 -8.99 15.21 25.80
C VAL A 314 -9.09 15.98 24.49
N ARG A 315 -9.02 17.32 24.52
CA ARG A 315 -9.10 18.15 23.30
C ARG A 315 -7.84 17.99 22.48
N PHE A 316 -6.68 17.96 23.14
CA PHE A 316 -5.40 17.71 22.49
C PHE A 316 -5.33 16.28 21.92
N MET A 317 -5.86 15.29 22.65
CA MET A 317 -6.02 13.92 22.14
C MET A 317 -6.94 13.87 20.89
N THR A 318 -8.05 14.61 20.90
CA THR A 318 -8.97 14.71 19.76
C THR A 318 -8.28 15.29 18.53
N LEU A 319 -7.49 16.36 18.71
CA LEU A 319 -6.69 16.95 17.65
C LEU A 319 -5.63 15.98 17.10
N GLY A 320 -4.94 15.26 17.99
CA GLY A 320 -4.00 14.21 17.61
C GLY A 320 -4.65 13.12 16.77
N LEU A 321 -5.85 12.67 17.15
CA LEU A 321 -6.59 11.65 16.42
C LEU A 321 -7.13 12.13 15.07
N PHE A 322 -7.52 13.40 14.99
CA PHE A 322 -7.86 14.06 13.73
C PHE A 322 -6.65 14.04 12.78
N ILE A 323 -5.49 14.56 13.22
CA ILE A 323 -4.27 14.60 12.42
C ILE A 323 -3.82 13.20 12.02
N PHE A 324 -3.85 12.25 12.94
CA PHE A 324 -3.56 10.84 12.65
C PHE A 324 -4.46 10.30 11.52
N GLY A 325 -5.77 10.53 11.58
CA GLY A 325 -6.73 10.11 10.54
C GLY A 325 -6.46 10.72 9.16
N LEU A 326 -5.80 11.89 9.08
CA LEU A 326 -5.40 12.48 7.80
C LEU A 326 -4.36 11.63 7.04
N GLY A 327 -3.51 10.88 7.76
CA GLY A 327 -2.46 10.06 7.15
C GLY A 327 -2.83 8.59 6.96
N VAL A 328 -3.69 8.02 7.82
CA VAL A 328 -4.05 6.57 7.77
C VAL A 328 -4.63 6.16 6.42
N SER A 329 -5.66 6.87 5.95
CA SER A 329 -6.36 6.47 4.73
C SER A 329 -5.52 6.68 3.45
N PRO A 330 -4.77 7.78 3.28
CA PRO A 330 -3.78 7.91 2.21
C PRO A 330 -2.70 6.83 2.23
N LEU A 331 -2.19 6.47 3.41
CA LEU A 331 -1.16 5.43 3.53
C LEU A 331 -1.66 4.08 3.01
N ALA A 332 -2.91 3.73 3.31
CA ALA A 332 -3.52 2.50 2.79
C ALA A 332 -3.60 2.49 1.25
N VAL A 333 -3.95 3.62 0.62
CA VAL A 333 -3.98 3.75 -0.85
C VAL A 333 -2.58 3.61 -1.45
N VAL A 334 -1.57 4.22 -0.82
CA VAL A 334 -0.18 4.13 -1.28
C VAL A 334 0.36 2.70 -1.15
N GLN A 335 0.10 2.02 -0.02
CA GLN A 335 0.48 0.62 0.18
C GLN A 335 -0.07 -0.26 -0.95
N GLU A 336 -1.37 -0.19 -1.21
CA GLU A 336 -2.02 -0.98 -2.25
C GLU A 336 -1.47 -0.64 -3.65
N THR A 337 -1.22 0.64 -3.92
CA THR A 337 -0.60 1.09 -5.17
C THR A 337 0.79 0.49 -5.36
N ILE A 338 1.62 0.47 -4.32
CA ILE A 338 2.96 -0.14 -4.37
C ILE A 338 2.83 -1.63 -4.70
N ILE A 339 1.93 -2.36 -4.03
CA ILE A 339 1.74 -3.80 -4.30
C ILE A 339 1.30 -4.02 -5.75
N VAL A 340 0.32 -3.25 -6.24
CA VAL A 340 -0.15 -3.36 -7.63
C VAL A 340 1.00 -3.09 -8.61
N ARG A 341 1.77 -2.03 -8.39
CA ARG A 341 2.89 -1.64 -9.24
C ARG A 341 3.95 -2.74 -9.39
N PHE A 342 4.27 -3.45 -8.30
CA PHE A 342 5.33 -4.47 -8.30
C PHE A 342 4.85 -5.88 -8.69
N PHE A 343 3.54 -6.17 -8.58
CA PHE A 343 2.99 -7.52 -8.76
C PHE A 343 1.89 -7.65 -9.83
N LYS A 344 1.57 -6.60 -10.60
CA LYS A 344 0.51 -6.60 -11.63
C LYS A 344 0.53 -7.83 -12.55
N SER A 345 1.70 -8.21 -13.07
CA SER A 345 1.87 -9.36 -13.98
C SER A 345 2.22 -10.67 -13.26
N HIS A 346 2.43 -10.65 -11.94
CA HIS A 346 3.01 -11.77 -11.19
C HIS A 346 2.34 -11.93 -9.82
N GLY A 347 1.29 -12.75 -9.72
CA GLY A 347 0.70 -13.12 -8.42
C GLY A 347 0.13 -11.92 -7.64
N LEU A 348 -0.63 -11.06 -8.32
CA LEU A 348 -1.19 -9.83 -7.76
C LEU A 348 -2.16 -10.11 -6.61
N GLY A 349 -3.03 -11.10 -6.77
CA GLY A 349 -4.07 -11.45 -5.79
C GLY A 349 -3.48 -11.87 -4.46
N LEU A 350 -2.51 -12.80 -4.47
CA LEU A 350 -1.83 -13.30 -3.29
C LEU A 350 -0.99 -12.21 -2.60
N SER A 351 -0.29 -11.38 -3.38
CA SER A 351 0.51 -10.28 -2.83
C SER A 351 -0.35 -9.21 -2.17
N MET A 352 -1.49 -8.87 -2.79
CA MET A 352 -2.48 -7.97 -2.20
C MET A 352 -3.10 -8.57 -0.92
N ALA A 353 -3.39 -9.88 -0.93
CA ALA A 353 -3.88 -10.58 0.25
C ALA A 353 -2.91 -10.43 1.44
N PHE A 354 -1.62 -10.71 1.26
CA PHE A 354 -0.63 -10.53 2.33
C PHE A 354 -0.53 -9.08 2.81
N GLY A 355 -0.60 -8.11 1.90
CA GLY A 355 -0.65 -6.69 2.24
C GLY A 355 -1.81 -6.33 3.16
N LEU A 356 -3.01 -6.80 2.84
CA LEU A 356 -4.22 -6.53 3.64
C LEU A 356 -4.23 -7.31 4.96
N ILE A 357 -3.71 -8.55 4.99
CA ILE A 357 -3.58 -9.35 6.20
C ILE A 357 -2.64 -8.70 7.19
N ALA A 358 -1.52 -8.12 6.76
CA ALA A 358 -0.59 -7.43 7.66
C ALA A 358 -1.31 -6.30 8.44
N GLY A 359 -2.12 -5.49 7.76
CA GLY A 359 -2.91 -4.43 8.39
C GLY A 359 -4.04 -4.94 9.29
N LYS A 360 -4.84 -5.91 8.80
CA LYS A 360 -5.92 -6.51 9.59
C LYS A 360 -5.39 -7.29 10.80
N GLY A 361 -4.28 -8.00 10.64
CA GLY A 361 -3.57 -8.70 11.70
C GLY A 361 -3.05 -7.73 12.78
N ALA A 362 -2.44 -6.61 12.39
CA ALA A 362 -2.03 -5.56 13.33
C ALA A 362 -3.23 -5.00 14.12
N SER A 363 -4.38 -4.83 13.46
CA SER A 363 -5.62 -4.38 14.10
C SER A 363 -6.13 -5.40 15.14
N PHE A 364 -6.08 -6.70 14.81
CA PHE A 364 -6.45 -7.79 15.73
C PHE A 364 -5.50 -7.86 16.93
N VAL A 365 -4.19 -7.77 16.70
CA VAL A 365 -3.18 -7.75 17.76
C VAL A 365 -3.39 -6.54 18.67
N ALA A 366 -3.69 -5.35 18.14
CA ALA A 366 -4.02 -4.18 18.95
C ALA A 366 -5.24 -4.42 19.85
N ALA A 367 -6.33 -4.94 19.28
CA ALA A 367 -7.54 -5.22 20.02
C ALA A 367 -7.31 -6.19 21.20
N ARG A 368 -6.44 -7.19 21.01
CA ARG A 368 -6.15 -8.22 22.04
C ARG A 368 -5.07 -7.80 23.04
N THR A 369 -4.09 -7.00 22.63
CA THR A 369 -2.95 -6.62 23.48
C THR A 369 -3.16 -5.34 24.27
N SER A 370 -4.03 -4.43 23.81
CA SER A 370 -4.18 -3.10 24.44
C SER A 370 -4.56 -3.15 25.93
N TYR A 371 -5.52 -4.00 26.31
CA TYR A 371 -5.94 -4.10 27.71
C TYR A 371 -4.89 -4.81 28.60
N PRO A 372 -4.37 -6.02 28.27
CA PRO A 372 -3.33 -6.68 29.07
C PRO A 372 -2.04 -5.86 29.23
N LEU A 373 -1.66 -5.09 28.20
CA LEU A 373 -0.46 -4.27 28.24
C LEU A 373 -0.61 -3.12 29.24
N THR A 374 -1.82 -2.57 29.35
CA THR A 374 -2.18 -1.54 30.34
C THR A 374 -2.07 -2.07 31.78
N GLU A 375 -2.51 -3.32 32.02
CA GLU A 375 -2.48 -3.92 33.36
C GLU A 375 -1.05 -4.28 33.81
N ARG A 376 -0.19 -4.75 32.89
CA ARG A 376 1.16 -5.21 33.23
C ARG A 376 2.22 -4.11 33.23
N PHE A 377 2.17 -3.19 32.27
CA PHE A 377 3.22 -2.19 32.03
C PHE A 377 2.76 -0.74 32.32
N GLY A 378 1.53 -0.58 32.83
CA GLY A 378 0.96 0.70 33.23
C GLY A 378 0.06 1.34 32.16
N SER A 379 -0.72 2.33 32.59
CA SER A 379 -1.82 2.91 31.78
C SER A 379 -1.41 3.43 30.40
N ARG A 380 -0.15 3.84 30.23
CA ARG A 380 0.37 4.50 29.02
C ARG A 380 1.00 3.53 28.01
N ALA A 381 1.22 2.28 28.40
CA ALA A 381 1.96 1.31 27.58
C ALA A 381 1.40 1.11 26.16
N PRO A 382 0.07 1.03 25.93
CA PRO A 382 -0.48 0.90 24.57
C PRO A 382 -0.18 2.09 23.66
N PHE A 383 -0.17 3.31 24.21
CA PHE A 383 0.14 4.53 23.46
C PHE A 383 1.63 4.60 23.10
N TYR A 384 2.52 4.14 23.99
CA TYR A 384 3.95 4.03 23.67
C TYR A 384 4.20 3.00 22.56
N VAL A 385 3.54 1.84 22.60
CA VAL A 385 3.65 0.82 21.56
C VAL A 385 3.07 1.31 20.23
N ALA A 386 1.92 1.98 20.24
CA ALA A 386 1.35 2.56 19.03
C ALA A 386 2.28 3.62 18.40
N THR A 387 2.87 4.49 19.23
CA THR A 387 3.81 5.53 18.78
C THR A 387 5.13 4.93 18.26
N SER A 388 5.66 3.90 18.92
CA SER A 388 6.90 3.24 18.48
C SER A 388 6.70 2.50 17.17
N LEU A 389 5.56 1.83 16.97
CA LEU A 389 5.21 1.19 15.70
C LEU A 389 5.01 2.22 14.58
N ALA A 390 4.40 3.38 14.87
CA ALA A 390 4.30 4.48 13.91
C ALA A 390 5.68 5.04 13.52
N ALA A 391 6.59 5.19 14.49
CA ALA A 391 7.97 5.61 14.23
C ALA A 391 8.74 4.57 13.40
N MET A 392 8.54 3.27 13.68
CA MET A 392 9.10 2.18 12.90
C MET A 392 8.61 2.22 11.44
N SER A 393 7.32 2.48 11.21
CA SER A 393 6.77 2.64 9.86
C SER A 393 7.44 3.80 9.10
N VAL A 394 7.79 4.91 9.76
CA VAL A 394 8.57 6.00 9.15
C VAL A 394 9.98 5.54 8.78
N VAL A 395 10.68 4.83 9.68
CA VAL A 395 12.02 4.30 9.41
C VAL A 395 12.01 3.33 8.22
N ILE A 396 11.03 2.43 8.16
CA ILE A 396 10.89 1.49 7.04
C ILE A 396 10.56 2.22 5.75
N ASN A 397 9.75 3.28 5.81
CA ASN A 397 9.51 4.12 4.66
C ASN A 397 10.79 4.80 4.15
N LEU A 398 11.64 5.30 5.05
CA LEU A 398 12.96 5.84 4.68
C LEU A 398 13.84 4.77 4.02
N VAL A 399 13.87 3.56 4.56
CA VAL A 399 14.57 2.43 3.94
C VAL A 399 14.01 2.15 2.54
N TYR A 400 12.68 2.06 2.40
CA TYR A 400 12.01 1.87 1.11
C TYR A 400 12.44 2.92 0.08
N ILE A 401 12.54 4.19 0.48
CA ILE A 401 12.96 5.29 -0.42
C ILE A 401 14.40 5.13 -0.88
N VAL A 402 15.31 4.76 0.03
CA VAL A 402 16.72 4.55 -0.30
C VAL A 402 16.88 3.39 -1.30
N ILE A 403 16.09 2.33 -1.13
CA ILE A 403 16.15 1.14 -1.99
C ILE A 403 15.18 1.19 -3.18
N SER A 404 14.26 2.16 -3.26
CA SER A 404 13.14 2.15 -4.23
C SER A 404 13.63 2.13 -5.67
N LYS A 405 14.67 2.92 -5.98
CA LYS A 405 15.28 2.94 -7.32
C LYS A 405 15.78 1.56 -7.72
N TRP A 406 16.54 0.93 -6.83
CA TRP A 406 17.07 -0.41 -7.03
C TRP A 406 15.96 -1.47 -7.12
N LEU A 407 14.92 -1.35 -6.30
CA LEU A 407 13.74 -2.22 -6.32
C LEU A 407 13.02 -2.14 -7.68
N VAL A 408 12.75 -0.93 -8.16
CA VAL A 408 12.04 -0.71 -9.43
C VAL A 408 12.82 -1.29 -10.60
N GLU A 409 14.13 -1.04 -10.64
CA GLU A 409 15.01 -1.52 -11.71
C GLU A 409 15.14 -3.05 -11.73
N GLU A 410 15.37 -3.67 -10.57
CA GLU A 410 15.61 -5.11 -10.49
C GLU A 410 14.31 -5.93 -10.58
N ALA A 411 13.18 -5.35 -10.16
CA ALA A 411 11.86 -5.96 -10.31
C ALA A 411 11.26 -5.76 -11.71
N GLY A 412 11.82 -4.85 -12.52
CA GLY A 412 11.22 -4.38 -13.76
C GLY A 412 9.83 -3.77 -13.53
N ALA A 413 9.67 -3.02 -12.43
CA ALA A 413 8.39 -2.41 -12.08
C ALA A 413 8.12 -1.19 -12.97
N GLU A 414 6.86 -0.93 -13.29
CA GLU A 414 6.49 0.19 -14.16
C GLU A 414 6.94 1.54 -13.57
N LEU A 415 7.46 2.42 -14.43
CA LEU A 415 7.94 3.76 -14.04
C LEU A 415 6.75 4.72 -13.78
N GLU A 416 6.79 5.38 -12.62
CA GLU A 416 5.85 6.45 -12.27
C GLU A 416 6.20 7.76 -13.01
N ALA A 417 5.25 8.69 -13.10
CA ALA A 417 5.49 10.02 -13.67
C ALA A 417 6.72 10.74 -13.06
N PRO A 418 6.94 10.75 -11.73
CA PRO A 418 8.16 11.28 -11.14
C PRO A 418 9.44 10.56 -11.58
N ASP A 419 9.43 9.23 -11.73
CA ASP A 419 10.61 8.47 -12.17
C ASP A 419 11.04 8.89 -13.59
N ILE A 420 10.06 9.12 -14.47
CA ILE A 420 10.27 9.58 -15.84
C ILE A 420 10.75 11.03 -15.87
N SER A 421 10.17 11.90 -15.02
CA SER A 421 10.63 13.29 -14.91
C SER A 421 12.05 13.41 -14.36
N GLN A 422 12.45 12.48 -13.49
CA GLN A 422 13.81 12.40 -12.98
C GLN A 422 14.79 12.01 -14.11
N GLU A 423 14.49 10.97 -14.88
CA GLU A 423 15.28 10.59 -16.06
C GLU A 423 15.37 11.74 -17.07
N ALA A 424 14.26 12.45 -17.32
CA ALA A 424 14.24 13.62 -18.21
C ALA A 424 15.19 14.73 -17.73
N ARG A 425 15.29 14.94 -16.41
CA ARG A 425 16.19 15.92 -15.81
C ARG A 425 17.66 15.49 -15.88
N GLU A 426 17.94 14.20 -15.77
CA GLU A 426 19.28 13.64 -15.96
C GLU A 426 19.73 13.77 -17.43
N ARG A 427 18.82 13.50 -18.38
CA ARG A 427 19.05 13.67 -19.83
C ARG A 427 19.07 15.12 -20.30
N GLN A 428 18.55 16.06 -19.51
CA GLN A 428 18.53 17.48 -19.86
C GLN A 428 19.95 18.04 -20.10
N VAL A 429 20.95 17.45 -19.44
CA VAL A 429 22.36 17.86 -19.58
C VAL A 429 22.96 17.38 -20.91
N THR A 430 22.52 16.24 -21.43
CA THR A 430 23.03 15.64 -22.67
C THR A 430 22.20 16.00 -23.90
N ASN A 431 20.86 15.91 -23.82
CA ASN A 431 19.94 16.14 -24.93
C ASN A 431 18.67 16.86 -24.47
N LEU A 432 18.59 18.17 -24.77
CA LEU A 432 17.44 19.00 -24.39
C LEU A 432 16.13 18.55 -25.07
N THR A 433 16.19 18.13 -26.34
CA THR A 433 15.01 17.70 -27.11
C THR A 433 14.39 16.43 -26.56
N GLU A 434 15.21 15.43 -26.23
CA GLU A 434 14.75 14.17 -25.60
C GLU A 434 14.21 14.42 -24.19
N ALA A 435 14.88 15.27 -23.40
CA ALA A 435 14.40 15.67 -22.09
C ALA A 435 13.04 16.39 -22.15
N GLN A 436 12.80 17.24 -23.16
CA GLN A 436 11.51 17.89 -23.37
C GLN A 436 10.41 16.90 -23.79
N ALA A 437 10.73 15.96 -24.69
CA ALA A 437 9.79 14.91 -25.10
C ALA A 437 9.43 13.99 -23.92
N LEU A 438 10.42 13.59 -23.10
CA LEU A 438 10.20 12.74 -21.94
C LEU A 438 9.41 13.46 -20.83
N ASN A 439 9.60 14.77 -20.66
CA ASN A 439 8.75 15.60 -19.79
C ASN A 439 7.31 15.68 -20.29
N LYS A 440 7.08 15.77 -21.61
CA LYS A 440 5.72 15.68 -22.18
C LYS A 440 5.09 14.31 -21.90
N VAL A 441 5.85 13.22 -21.98
CA VAL A 441 5.38 11.86 -21.61
C VAL A 441 5.04 11.78 -20.12
N ALA A 442 5.88 12.35 -19.25
CA ALA A 442 5.62 12.41 -17.81
C ALA A 442 4.34 13.21 -17.49
N GLU A 443 4.13 14.36 -18.14
CA GLU A 443 2.90 15.16 -18.06
C GLU A 443 1.67 14.37 -18.53
N LYS A 444 1.76 13.64 -19.65
CA LYS A 444 0.66 12.77 -20.14
C LYS A 444 0.32 11.63 -19.16
N LYS A 445 1.26 11.18 -18.33
CA LYS A 445 1.03 10.20 -17.25
C LYS A 445 0.44 10.81 -15.98
N LYS A 446 0.47 12.14 -15.79
CA LYS A 446 -0.18 12.80 -14.63
C LYS A 446 -1.70 12.78 -14.76
N VAL A 447 -2.38 12.57 -13.64
CA VAL A 447 -3.85 12.53 -13.59
C VAL A 447 -4.43 13.93 -13.64
N HIS A 448 -5.28 14.16 -14.64
CA HIS A 448 -6.11 15.36 -14.76
C HIS A 448 -7.54 15.02 -14.31
N PHE A 449 -8.09 15.78 -13.36
CA PHE A 449 -9.41 15.50 -12.75
C PHE A 449 -10.55 15.41 -13.76
N HIS A 450 -10.51 16.25 -14.80
CA HIS A 450 -11.51 16.23 -15.89
C HIS A 450 -11.45 14.96 -16.75
N GLN A 451 -10.34 14.21 -16.71
CA GLN A 451 -10.21 12.95 -17.42
C GLN A 451 -10.75 11.75 -16.62
N ILE A 452 -10.98 11.90 -15.31
CA ILE A 452 -11.62 10.86 -14.48
C ILE A 452 -13.09 10.68 -14.89
N SER A 453 -13.80 11.76 -15.24
CA SER A 453 -15.15 11.68 -15.80
C SER A 453 -15.22 11.07 -17.20
N LYS A 454 -14.07 10.86 -17.85
CA LYS A 454 -13.97 10.12 -19.11
C LYS A 454 -13.76 8.62 -18.90
N LEU A 455 -13.60 8.15 -17.66
CA LEU A 455 -13.56 6.72 -17.35
C LEU A 455 -14.94 6.11 -17.65
N GLY A 456 -14.96 5.00 -18.39
CA GLY A 456 -16.18 4.41 -18.95
C GLY A 456 -17.17 3.89 -17.92
N ASP A 457 -18.35 3.46 -18.39
CA ASP A 457 -19.49 3.05 -17.54
C ASP A 457 -19.15 1.97 -16.49
N VAL A 458 -18.23 1.05 -16.80
CA VAL A 458 -17.78 -0.02 -15.87
C VAL A 458 -17.14 0.57 -14.60
N PHE A 459 -16.36 1.65 -14.74
CA PHE A 459 -15.74 2.32 -13.60
C PHE A 459 -16.79 2.96 -12.67
N TRP A 460 -17.80 3.63 -13.24
CA TRP A 460 -18.85 4.26 -12.44
C TRP A 460 -19.76 3.24 -11.76
N ALA A 461 -20.06 2.12 -12.42
CA ALA A 461 -20.76 0.99 -11.79
C ALA A 461 -19.95 0.41 -10.62
N TYR A 462 -18.63 0.29 -10.77
CA TYR A 462 -17.74 -0.12 -9.69
C TYR A 462 -17.75 0.87 -8.52
N ILE A 463 -17.67 2.18 -8.77
CA ILE A 463 -17.77 3.19 -7.71
C ILE A 463 -19.11 3.12 -6.97
N ALA A 464 -20.22 2.96 -7.70
CA ALA A 464 -21.54 2.78 -7.09
C ALA A 464 -21.61 1.50 -6.24
N LEU A 465 -21.05 0.39 -6.72
CA LEU A 465 -20.95 -0.86 -5.97
C LEU A 465 -20.24 -0.67 -4.63
N ASN A 466 -19.13 0.08 -4.60
CA ASN A 466 -18.38 0.37 -3.36
C ASN A 466 -19.21 1.12 -2.32
N VAL A 467 -20.12 2.02 -2.75
CA VAL A 467 -21.04 2.70 -1.82
C VAL A 467 -21.93 1.69 -1.11
N PHE A 468 -22.55 0.77 -1.86
CA PHE A 468 -23.42 -0.26 -1.28
C PHE A 468 -22.63 -1.22 -0.38
N CYS A 469 -21.44 -1.65 -0.79
CA CYS A 469 -20.54 -2.44 0.05
C CYS A 469 -20.26 -1.74 1.39
N GLY A 470 -19.96 -0.44 1.34
CA GLY A 470 -19.76 0.40 2.53
C GLY A 470 -20.99 0.49 3.43
N MET A 471 -22.19 0.66 2.86
CA MET A 471 -23.45 0.73 3.62
C MET A 471 -23.81 -0.57 4.34
N ILE A 472 -23.29 -1.71 3.88
CA ILE A 472 -23.71 -3.03 4.35
C ILE A 472 -22.67 -3.62 5.30
N TRP A 473 -21.38 -3.58 4.96
CA TRP A 473 -20.37 -4.34 5.69
C TRP A 473 -19.98 -3.71 7.02
N SER A 474 -19.40 -2.50 6.98
CA SER A 474 -18.92 -1.83 8.20
C SER A 474 -20.04 -1.60 9.21
N PRO A 475 -21.22 -1.06 8.84
CA PRO A 475 -22.30 -0.83 9.80
C PRO A 475 -22.82 -2.11 10.46
N PHE A 476 -22.93 -3.22 9.72
CA PHE A 476 -23.30 -4.50 10.30
C PHE A 476 -22.24 -4.99 11.30
N THR A 477 -20.95 -4.93 10.96
CA THR A 477 -19.89 -5.35 11.90
C THR A 477 -19.89 -4.53 13.19
N HIS A 478 -20.25 -3.24 13.14
CA HIS A 478 -20.35 -2.39 14.34
C HIS A 478 -21.61 -2.66 15.17
N LEU A 479 -22.72 -3.02 14.53
CA LEU A 479 -23.99 -3.24 15.21
C LEU A 479 -24.26 -4.71 15.57
N ALA A 480 -23.45 -5.65 15.06
CA ALA A 480 -23.67 -7.08 15.21
C ALA A 480 -23.85 -7.52 16.67
N ALA A 481 -22.99 -7.05 17.58
CA ALA A 481 -23.08 -7.40 19.01
C ALA A 481 -24.45 -6.99 19.60
N ASN A 482 -24.88 -5.75 19.33
CA ASN A 482 -26.17 -5.24 19.80
C ASN A 482 -27.35 -5.98 19.16
N ILE A 483 -27.26 -6.33 17.86
CA ILE A 483 -28.28 -7.14 17.18
C ILE A 483 -28.41 -8.52 17.83
N ILE A 484 -27.29 -9.18 18.12
CA ILE A 484 -27.25 -10.53 18.69
C ILE A 484 -27.78 -10.52 20.12
N GLU A 485 -27.29 -9.59 20.95
CA GLU A 485 -27.71 -9.39 22.33
C GLU A 485 -29.23 -9.22 22.43
N ASN A 486 -29.80 -8.25 21.71
CA ASN A 486 -31.22 -7.94 21.78
C ASN A 486 -32.11 -9.00 21.14
N ARG A 487 -31.62 -9.70 20.11
CA ARG A 487 -32.44 -10.69 19.37
C ARG A 487 -32.48 -12.05 20.06
N TYR A 488 -31.33 -12.51 20.57
CA TYR A 488 -31.19 -13.83 21.18
C TYR A 488 -31.17 -13.79 22.71
N SER A 489 -31.33 -12.60 23.32
CA SER A 489 -31.27 -12.41 24.78
C SER A 489 -30.00 -12.99 25.40
N MET A 490 -28.88 -12.86 24.68
CA MET A 490 -27.56 -13.31 25.12
C MET A 490 -26.94 -12.25 26.03
N GLY A 491 -26.07 -12.66 26.96
CA GLY A 491 -25.29 -11.71 27.75
C GLY A 491 -24.38 -10.84 26.87
N GLU A 492 -24.11 -9.60 27.30
CA GLU A 492 -23.29 -8.63 26.55
C GLU A 492 -21.91 -9.18 26.19
N GLU A 493 -21.26 -9.90 27.13
CA GLU A 493 -19.97 -10.54 26.91
C GLU A 493 -20.04 -11.63 25.83
N ASP A 494 -21.03 -12.52 25.91
CA ASP A 494 -21.21 -13.61 24.96
C ASP A 494 -21.58 -13.09 23.57
N ALA A 495 -22.43 -12.07 23.48
CA ALA A 495 -22.82 -11.43 22.22
C ALA A 495 -21.63 -10.72 21.56
N SER A 496 -20.81 -10.01 22.34
CA SER A 496 -19.58 -9.36 21.88
C SER A 496 -18.53 -10.38 21.41
N ASN A 497 -18.29 -11.43 22.19
CA ASN A 497 -17.39 -12.52 21.83
C ASN A 497 -17.86 -13.21 20.53
N THR A 498 -19.16 -13.47 20.40
CA THR A 498 -19.74 -14.11 19.22
C THR A 498 -19.65 -13.20 17.99
N ALA A 499 -19.90 -11.90 18.13
CA ALA A 499 -19.75 -10.92 17.06
C ALA A 499 -18.29 -10.75 16.61
N SER A 500 -17.32 -10.94 17.50
CA SER A 500 -15.89 -10.81 17.17
C SER A 500 -15.41 -11.79 16.09
N TYR A 501 -16.06 -12.95 15.94
CA TYR A 501 -15.76 -13.91 14.87
C TYR A 501 -16.00 -13.34 13.45
N LEU A 502 -16.82 -12.31 13.29
CA LEU A 502 -17.01 -11.60 12.02
C LEU A 502 -15.69 -11.01 11.49
N LEU A 503 -14.77 -10.67 12.38
CA LEU A 503 -13.47 -10.06 12.06
C LEU A 503 -12.39 -11.11 11.72
N ALA A 504 -12.62 -12.38 12.03
CA ALA A 504 -11.65 -13.45 11.80
C ALA A 504 -11.62 -13.95 10.35
N GLY A 505 -12.74 -13.82 9.62
CA GLY A 505 -12.89 -14.31 8.23
C GLY A 505 -11.74 -13.89 7.28
N PRO A 506 -11.37 -12.59 7.23
CA PRO A 506 -10.27 -12.11 6.39
C PRO A 506 -8.92 -12.78 6.57
N LEU A 507 -8.56 -13.20 7.79
CA LEU A 507 -7.23 -13.74 8.07
C LEU A 507 -6.96 -15.05 7.31
N ILE A 508 -8.00 -15.85 7.09
CA ILE A 508 -7.91 -17.15 6.40
C ILE A 508 -8.34 -17.04 4.94
N LEU A 509 -9.35 -16.20 4.66
CA LEU A 509 -9.96 -16.14 3.33
C LEU A 509 -9.20 -15.25 2.34
N TYR A 510 -8.42 -14.26 2.80
CA TYR A 510 -7.60 -13.44 1.90
C TYR A 510 -6.54 -14.26 1.14
N PRO A 511 -5.69 -15.10 1.76
CA PRO A 511 -4.72 -15.90 1.02
C PRO A 511 -5.39 -16.88 0.05
N LEU A 512 -6.46 -17.54 0.49
CA LEU A 512 -7.21 -18.50 -0.31
C LEU A 512 -7.79 -17.84 -1.56
N CYS A 513 -8.48 -16.72 -1.38
CA CYS A 513 -9.07 -15.96 -2.47
C CYS A 513 -7.99 -15.36 -3.39
N GLY A 514 -6.91 -14.81 -2.82
CA GLY A 514 -5.78 -14.29 -3.59
C GLY A 514 -5.14 -15.35 -4.48
N TYR A 515 -4.94 -16.55 -3.95
CA TYR A 515 -4.45 -17.71 -4.71
C TYR A 515 -5.41 -18.14 -5.82
N LEU A 516 -6.73 -18.20 -5.55
CA LEU A 516 -7.74 -18.52 -6.56
C LEU A 516 -7.74 -17.49 -7.70
N VAL A 517 -7.67 -16.20 -7.38
CA VAL A 517 -7.65 -15.12 -8.39
C VAL A 517 -6.40 -15.18 -9.26
N ASP A 518 -5.25 -15.56 -8.69
CA ASP A 518 -3.99 -15.69 -9.42
C ASP A 518 -3.91 -16.96 -10.28
N THR A 519 -4.58 -18.04 -9.86
CA THR A 519 -4.61 -19.31 -10.58
C THR A 519 -5.55 -19.25 -11.78
N TYR A 520 -6.75 -18.68 -11.60
CA TYR A 520 -7.81 -18.64 -12.63
C TYR A 520 -7.81 -17.33 -13.43
N LYS A 521 -6.69 -16.99 -14.08
CA LYS A 521 -6.52 -15.71 -14.82
C LYS A 521 -7.52 -15.50 -15.97
N HIS A 522 -7.94 -16.55 -16.66
CA HIS A 522 -8.73 -16.47 -17.91
C HIS A 522 -10.26 -16.47 -17.72
N ARG A 523 -10.77 -16.61 -16.48
CA ARG A 523 -12.22 -16.59 -16.18
C ARG A 523 -12.56 -15.36 -15.35
N PRO A 524 -13.80 -14.84 -15.40
CA PRO A 524 -14.26 -13.73 -14.55
C PRO A 524 -14.46 -14.19 -13.09
N ILE A 525 -13.46 -14.87 -12.51
CA ILE A 525 -13.50 -15.45 -11.16
C ILE A 525 -13.76 -14.38 -10.09
N ILE A 526 -13.25 -13.16 -10.29
CA ILE A 526 -13.48 -12.03 -9.40
C ILE A 526 -14.97 -11.69 -9.31
N LEU A 527 -15.68 -11.61 -10.45
CA LEU A 527 -17.11 -11.34 -10.47
C LEU A 527 -17.90 -12.48 -9.84
N GLN A 528 -17.54 -13.74 -10.12
CA GLN A 528 -18.18 -14.92 -9.53
C GLN A 528 -18.04 -14.94 -8.01
N LEU A 529 -16.84 -14.63 -7.50
CA LEU A 529 -16.60 -14.56 -6.06
C LEU A 529 -17.34 -13.36 -5.43
N LEU A 530 -17.44 -12.21 -6.10
CA LEU A 530 -18.25 -11.09 -5.62
C LEU A 530 -19.74 -11.46 -5.54
N VAL A 531 -20.28 -12.18 -6.53
CA VAL A 531 -21.66 -12.70 -6.48
C VAL A 531 -21.82 -13.69 -5.32
N LEU A 532 -20.87 -14.61 -5.14
CA LEU A 532 -20.88 -15.55 -4.02
C LEU A 532 -20.86 -14.82 -2.66
N SER A 533 -20.04 -13.79 -2.53
CA SER A 533 -20.00 -12.93 -1.34
C SER A 533 -21.37 -12.30 -1.07
N SER A 534 -21.98 -11.73 -2.11
CA SER A 534 -23.31 -11.11 -2.01
C SER A 534 -24.35 -12.11 -1.52
N ILE A 535 -24.41 -13.30 -2.12
CA ILE A 535 -25.32 -14.39 -1.72
C ILE A 535 -25.10 -14.79 -0.25
N LEU A 536 -23.84 -14.97 0.18
CA LEU A 536 -23.50 -15.36 1.55
C LEU A 536 -23.84 -14.26 2.59
N THR A 537 -23.67 -12.99 2.23
CA THR A 537 -24.13 -11.88 3.09
C THR A 537 -25.66 -11.78 3.09
N MET A 538 -26.31 -12.05 1.96
CA MET A 538 -27.78 -12.07 1.85
C MET A 538 -28.39 -13.18 2.70
N SER A 539 -27.80 -14.38 2.71
CA SER A 539 -28.26 -15.48 3.57
C SER A 539 -28.06 -15.17 5.05
N ALA A 540 -27.00 -14.45 5.43
CA ALA A 540 -26.81 -13.98 6.80
C ALA A 540 -27.92 -13.00 7.22
N TYR A 541 -28.23 -12.01 6.38
CA TYR A 541 -29.31 -11.06 6.68
C TYR A 541 -30.68 -11.70 6.65
N THR A 542 -30.91 -12.66 5.75
CA THR A 542 -32.15 -13.42 5.70
C THR A 542 -32.32 -14.26 6.96
N TRP A 543 -31.26 -14.95 7.40
CA TRP A 543 -31.26 -15.70 8.66
C TRP A 543 -31.58 -14.78 9.83
N LEU A 544 -30.90 -13.63 9.93
CA LEU A 544 -31.20 -12.66 10.99
C LEU A 544 -32.56 -11.99 10.82
N ALA A 545 -33.14 -11.90 9.63
CA ALA A 545 -34.48 -11.34 9.46
C ALA A 545 -35.59 -12.33 9.84
N LEU A 546 -35.34 -13.64 9.77
CA LEU A 546 -36.34 -14.66 10.12
C LEU A 546 -36.66 -14.67 11.63
N PRO A 547 -37.88 -15.06 12.04
CA PRO A 547 -38.29 -15.06 13.45
C PRO A 547 -37.28 -15.80 14.37
N PRO A 548 -36.98 -15.29 15.58
CA PRO A 548 -36.08 -15.94 16.52
C PRO A 548 -36.45 -17.39 16.88
N SER A 549 -37.75 -17.72 16.83
CA SER A 549 -38.26 -19.07 17.08
C SER A 549 -37.70 -20.12 16.12
N TRP A 550 -37.39 -19.74 14.89
CA TRP A 550 -36.82 -20.63 13.87
C TRP A 550 -35.30 -20.65 13.90
N THR A 551 -34.68 -19.52 14.22
CA THR A 551 -33.23 -19.36 14.05
C THR A 551 -32.44 -19.87 15.24
N GLN A 552 -32.99 -19.82 16.46
CA GLN A 552 -32.47 -20.31 17.76
C GLN A 552 -31.04 -19.88 18.17
N THR A 553 -30.11 -19.76 17.24
CA THR A 553 -28.71 -19.36 17.41
C THR A 553 -28.28 -18.36 16.32
N PRO A 554 -27.37 -17.42 16.66
CA PRO A 554 -26.82 -16.46 15.70
C PRO A 554 -25.69 -17.04 14.81
N ILE A 555 -25.17 -18.22 15.15
CA ILE A 555 -23.94 -18.79 14.57
C ILE A 555 -24.02 -18.94 13.03
N PRO A 556 -25.13 -19.45 12.43
CA PRO A 556 -25.20 -19.60 10.97
C PRO A 556 -25.11 -18.26 10.23
N ALA A 557 -25.74 -17.20 10.77
CA ALA A 557 -25.64 -15.87 10.19
C ALA A 557 -24.22 -15.31 10.27
N ILE A 558 -23.56 -15.48 11.41
CA ILE A 558 -22.20 -15.00 11.63
C ILE A 558 -21.22 -15.74 10.72
N ALA A 559 -21.32 -17.07 10.62
CA ALA A 559 -20.50 -17.87 9.73
C ALA A 559 -20.72 -17.47 8.27
N SER A 560 -21.98 -17.33 7.85
CA SER A 560 -22.32 -16.92 6.48
C SER A 560 -21.80 -15.52 6.15
N PHE A 561 -21.95 -14.56 7.06
CA PHE A 561 -21.42 -13.21 6.87
C PHE A 561 -19.89 -13.19 6.88
N ALA A 562 -19.25 -13.89 7.82
CA ALA A 562 -17.80 -13.95 7.94
C ALA A 562 -17.15 -14.59 6.69
N LEU A 563 -17.78 -15.63 6.14
CA LEU A 563 -17.38 -16.24 4.86
C LEU A 563 -17.62 -15.28 3.70
N GLY A 564 -18.81 -14.64 3.64
CA GLY A 564 -19.19 -13.74 2.56
C GLY A 564 -18.33 -12.49 2.50
N HIS A 565 -18.23 -11.73 3.59
CA HIS A 565 -17.44 -10.50 3.70
C HIS A 565 -15.93 -10.78 3.79
N GLY A 566 -15.53 -11.97 4.28
CA GLY A 566 -14.14 -12.27 4.60
C GLY A 566 -13.17 -12.17 3.43
N PHE A 567 -13.60 -12.31 2.17
CA PHE A 567 -12.72 -12.15 1.01
C PHE A 567 -13.08 -10.97 0.09
N SER A 568 -14.21 -10.30 0.29
CA SER A 568 -14.72 -9.27 -0.62
C SER A 568 -13.88 -8.01 -0.71
N PRO A 569 -13.37 -7.44 0.41
CA PRO A 569 -12.54 -6.25 0.34
C PRO A 569 -11.28 -6.46 -0.52
N LEU A 570 -10.68 -7.65 -0.46
CA LEU A 570 -9.56 -8.02 -1.33
C LEU A 570 -9.97 -7.98 -2.81
N LEU A 571 -11.12 -8.54 -3.16
CA LEU A 571 -11.62 -8.56 -4.55
C LEU A 571 -11.87 -7.15 -5.09
N LEU A 572 -12.42 -6.25 -4.28
CA LEU A 572 -12.65 -4.86 -4.67
C LEU A 572 -11.35 -4.10 -4.93
N VAL A 573 -10.24 -4.50 -4.32
CA VAL A 573 -8.92 -3.90 -4.59
C VAL A 573 -8.28 -4.53 -5.83
N VAL A 574 -8.34 -5.86 -5.97
CA VAL A 574 -7.70 -6.59 -7.08
C VAL A 574 -8.40 -6.36 -8.43
N ILE A 575 -9.68 -6.00 -8.44
CA ILE A 575 -10.41 -5.65 -9.68
C ILE A 575 -9.92 -4.33 -10.30
N VAL A 576 -9.42 -3.38 -9.50
CA VAL A 576 -9.01 -2.04 -9.97
C VAL A 576 -8.03 -2.07 -11.14
N PRO A 577 -6.87 -2.75 -11.07
CA PRO A 577 -5.92 -2.80 -12.18
C PRO A 577 -6.46 -3.49 -13.44
N ARG A 578 -7.62 -4.17 -13.37
CA ARG A 578 -8.29 -4.76 -14.53
C ARG A 578 -9.31 -3.82 -15.19
N ILE A 579 -9.87 -2.86 -14.44
CA ILE A 579 -10.91 -1.95 -14.94
C ILE A 579 -10.37 -0.59 -15.41
N VAL A 580 -9.22 -0.14 -14.87
CA VAL A 580 -8.64 1.16 -15.21
C VAL A 580 -7.19 1.06 -15.69
N PRO A 581 -6.76 1.98 -16.58
CA PRO A 581 -5.35 2.13 -16.93
C PRO A 581 -4.48 2.43 -15.71
N LEU A 582 -3.21 2.04 -15.81
CA LEU A 582 -2.19 2.14 -14.76
C LEU A 582 -2.09 3.52 -14.11
N LYS A 583 -2.11 4.58 -14.92
CA LYS A 583 -2.03 5.97 -14.45
C LYS A 583 -3.17 6.37 -13.49
N TYR A 584 -4.30 5.67 -13.53
CA TYR A 584 -5.46 5.95 -12.68
C TYR A 584 -5.61 5.00 -11.50
N ILE A 585 -4.77 3.97 -11.35
CA ILE A 585 -4.92 2.94 -10.30
C ILE A 585 -4.99 3.58 -8.91
N SER A 586 -4.03 4.44 -8.54
CA SER A 586 -4.00 5.06 -7.21
C SER A 586 -5.21 5.95 -6.97
N THR A 587 -5.64 6.71 -7.97
CA THR A 587 -6.82 7.58 -7.88
C THR A 587 -8.10 6.76 -7.72
N THR A 588 -8.24 5.66 -8.47
CA THR A 588 -9.38 4.73 -8.36
C THR A 588 -9.41 4.02 -7.01
N LEU A 589 -8.26 3.56 -6.49
CA LEU A 589 -8.16 2.99 -5.14
C LEU A 589 -8.58 4.00 -4.06
N GLY A 590 -8.16 5.26 -4.22
CA GLY A 590 -8.58 6.36 -3.35
C GLY A 590 -10.10 6.64 -3.43
N ALA A 591 -10.65 6.73 -4.64
CA ALA A 591 -12.07 6.94 -4.87
C ALA A 591 -12.92 5.78 -4.33
N HIS A 592 -12.51 4.53 -4.54
CA HIS A 592 -13.14 3.34 -3.97
C HIS A 592 -13.25 3.48 -2.44
N LYS A 593 -12.12 3.62 -1.74
CA LYS A 593 -12.11 3.67 -0.26
C LYS A 593 -12.93 4.84 0.28
N SER A 594 -12.83 6.00 -0.38
CA SER A 594 -13.61 7.20 -0.03
C SER A 594 -15.12 6.93 -0.15
N MET A 595 -15.57 6.29 -1.22
CA MET A 595 -16.98 6.00 -1.46
C MET A 595 -17.50 4.87 -0.57
N GLU A 596 -16.69 3.86 -0.26
CA GLU A 596 -17.00 2.84 0.73
C GLU A 596 -17.18 3.47 2.13
N GLN A 597 -16.25 4.33 2.56
CA GLN A 597 -16.34 4.99 3.85
C GLN A 597 -17.53 5.98 3.92
N THR A 598 -17.84 6.65 2.81
CA THR A 598 -19.01 7.52 2.69
C THR A 598 -20.30 6.73 2.85
N GLY A 599 -20.42 5.58 2.18
CA GLY A 599 -21.56 4.67 2.34
C GLY A 599 -21.70 4.16 3.78
N SER A 600 -20.59 3.77 4.41
CA SER A 600 -20.58 3.34 5.81
C SER A 600 -21.06 4.44 6.75
N THR A 601 -20.50 5.66 6.63
CA THR A 601 -20.85 6.80 7.50
C THR A 601 -22.32 7.20 7.33
N LEU A 602 -22.81 7.24 6.09
CA LEU A 602 -24.20 7.54 5.78
C LEU A 602 -25.14 6.54 6.45
N PHE A 603 -24.88 5.23 6.25
CA PHE A 603 -25.76 4.21 6.79
C PHE A 603 -25.66 4.06 8.31
N GLN A 604 -24.47 4.19 8.91
CA GLN A 604 -24.31 4.22 10.37
C GLN A 604 -25.12 5.35 11.01
N THR A 605 -25.07 6.54 10.41
CA THR A 605 -25.84 7.70 10.90
C THR A 605 -27.35 7.43 10.78
N LEU A 606 -27.81 6.93 9.64
CA LEU A 606 -29.22 6.59 9.42
C LEU A 606 -29.71 5.47 10.36
N ALA A 607 -28.91 4.41 10.52
CA ALA A 607 -29.21 3.30 11.43
C ALA A 607 -29.32 3.78 12.88
N GLY A 608 -28.39 4.63 13.34
CA GLY A 608 -28.45 5.24 14.67
C GLY A 608 -29.72 6.06 14.88
N LEU A 609 -30.07 6.93 13.93
CA LEU A 609 -31.30 7.73 13.98
C LEU A 609 -32.57 6.85 13.99
N LEU A 610 -32.59 5.77 13.21
CA LEU A 610 -33.71 4.82 13.15
C LEU A 610 -33.89 4.06 14.47
N LEU A 611 -32.79 3.67 15.12
CA LEU A 611 -32.81 3.02 16.43
C LEU A 611 -33.32 4.00 17.50
N ASP A 612 -32.80 5.24 17.54
CA ASP A 612 -33.18 6.26 18.52
C ASP A 612 -34.67 6.65 18.43
N LEU A 613 -35.21 6.87 17.22
CA LEU A 613 -36.60 7.30 17.01
C LEU A 613 -37.62 6.28 17.53
N LYS A 614 -37.26 4.99 17.52
CA LYS A 614 -38.13 3.89 17.95
C LYS A 614 -37.92 3.50 19.40
N GLN A 615 -36.75 3.76 19.99
CA GLN A 615 -36.48 3.51 21.41
C GLN A 615 -37.30 4.42 22.34
N VAL A 616 -37.64 5.64 21.89
CA VAL A 616 -38.46 6.61 22.66
C VAL A 616 -39.92 6.17 22.83
N LYS A 617 -40.41 5.18 22.06
CA LYS A 617 -41.80 4.66 22.15
C LYS A 617 -41.88 3.28 22.85
N LYS A 618 -41.60 3.21 24.17
CA LYS A 618 -41.84 2.09 25.13
C LYS A 618 -41.22 0.70 24.82
N ASN A 619 -40.90 -0.05 25.88
CA ASN A 619 -40.14 -1.32 26.00
C ASN A 619 -40.46 -2.52 25.05
N GLN A 620 -41.33 -2.40 24.05
CA GLN A 620 -41.53 -3.41 22.98
C GLN A 620 -41.13 -2.91 21.58
N ALA A 621 -40.80 -1.62 21.41
CA ALA A 621 -40.45 -1.02 20.11
C ALA A 621 -39.01 -1.28 19.65
N GLY A 622 -38.11 -1.69 20.55
CA GLY A 622 -36.71 -2.01 20.24
C GLY A 622 -36.56 -3.19 19.28
N ALA A 623 -37.29 -4.29 19.53
CA ALA A 623 -37.28 -5.46 18.65
C ALA A 623 -37.83 -5.16 17.25
N GLN A 624 -38.87 -4.32 17.15
CA GLN A 624 -39.44 -3.88 15.87
C GLN A 624 -38.50 -2.93 15.11
N ALA A 625 -37.74 -2.09 15.81
CA ALA A 625 -36.73 -1.23 15.21
C ALA A 625 -35.58 -2.05 14.63
N LEU A 626 -35.08 -3.02 15.39
CA LEU A 626 -34.02 -3.92 14.99
C LEU A 626 -34.45 -4.79 13.79
N GLN A 627 -35.68 -5.30 13.81
CA GLN A 627 -36.26 -6.07 12.71
C GLN A 627 -36.37 -5.24 11.43
N TYR A 628 -36.84 -3.98 11.54
CA TYR A 628 -36.88 -3.07 10.39
C TYR A 628 -35.48 -2.80 9.83
N LEU A 629 -34.49 -2.59 10.71
CA LEU A 629 -33.11 -2.38 10.30
C LEU A 629 -32.54 -3.58 9.54
N LEU A 630 -32.86 -4.80 9.96
CA LEU A 630 -32.46 -6.03 9.27
C LEU A 630 -33.12 -6.15 7.88
N HIS A 631 -34.38 -5.75 7.74
CA HIS A 631 -35.01 -5.66 6.41
C HIS A 631 -34.35 -4.61 5.52
N VAL A 632 -33.88 -3.49 6.08
CA VAL A 632 -33.11 -2.48 5.33
C VAL A 632 -31.76 -3.05 4.88
N PHE A 633 -31.03 -3.78 5.75
CA PHE A 633 -29.80 -4.48 5.36
C PHE A 633 -30.05 -5.47 4.21
N LEU A 634 -31.14 -6.25 4.29
CA LEU A 634 -31.52 -7.18 3.23
C LEU A 634 -31.82 -6.46 1.91
N GLY A 635 -32.59 -5.37 1.96
CA GLY A 635 -32.92 -4.56 0.79
C GLY A 635 -31.67 -3.92 0.14
N LEU A 636 -30.76 -3.39 0.95
CA LEU A 636 -29.48 -2.86 0.46
C LEU A 636 -28.60 -3.95 -0.17
N ASN A 637 -28.59 -5.16 0.41
CA ASN A 637 -27.81 -6.27 -0.13
C ASN A 637 -28.38 -6.82 -1.45
N PHE A 638 -29.70 -6.76 -1.63
CA PHE A 638 -30.31 -7.00 -2.93
C PHE A 638 -29.85 -5.95 -3.97
N LEU A 639 -29.86 -4.66 -3.60
CA LEU A 639 -29.34 -3.59 -4.48
C LEU A 639 -27.85 -3.77 -4.80
N GLN A 640 -27.04 -4.18 -3.81
CA GLN A 640 -25.63 -4.53 -4.01
C GLN A 640 -25.51 -5.66 -5.05
N SER A 641 -26.31 -6.73 -4.92
CA SER A 641 -26.32 -7.84 -5.87
C SER A 641 -26.66 -7.36 -7.28
N CYS A 642 -27.70 -6.52 -7.44
CA CYS A 642 -28.05 -5.92 -8.72
C CYS A 642 -26.89 -5.11 -9.33
N MET A 643 -26.13 -4.37 -8.51
CA MET A 643 -24.97 -3.61 -8.98
C MET A 643 -23.82 -4.50 -9.45
N ILE A 644 -23.59 -5.64 -8.78
CA ILE A 644 -22.60 -6.64 -9.23
C ILE A 644 -22.99 -7.21 -10.59
N PHE A 645 -24.27 -7.57 -10.78
CA PHE A 645 -24.78 -8.04 -12.08
C PHE A 645 -24.70 -6.96 -13.17
N LEU A 646 -25.04 -5.70 -12.84
CA LEU A 646 -24.93 -4.57 -13.77
C LEU A 646 -23.48 -4.36 -14.21
N MET A 647 -22.53 -4.41 -13.27
CA MET A 647 -21.10 -4.30 -13.57
C MET A 647 -20.63 -5.44 -14.48
N GLY A 648 -21.04 -6.68 -14.19
CA GLY A 648 -20.74 -7.84 -15.03
C GLY A 648 -21.33 -7.73 -16.44
N TYR A 649 -22.57 -7.24 -16.57
CA TYR A 649 -23.22 -6.99 -17.86
C TYR A 649 -22.49 -5.92 -18.67
N LEU A 650 -22.11 -4.80 -18.04
CA LEU A 650 -21.37 -3.72 -18.69
C LEU A 650 -19.98 -4.18 -19.15
N GLN A 651 -19.31 -5.01 -18.35
CA GLN A 651 -18.02 -5.59 -18.72
C GLN A 651 -18.17 -6.55 -19.90
N TYR A 652 -19.14 -7.45 -19.87
CA TYR A 652 -19.41 -8.37 -20.98
C TYR A 652 -19.72 -7.62 -22.28
N ARG A 653 -20.55 -6.57 -22.21
CA ARG A 653 -20.86 -5.73 -23.36
C ARG A 653 -19.61 -5.04 -23.92
N LYS A 654 -18.73 -4.54 -23.06
CA LYS A 654 -17.46 -3.92 -23.48
C LYS A 654 -16.56 -4.92 -24.21
N GLU A 655 -16.44 -6.14 -23.70
CA GLU A 655 -15.63 -7.20 -24.33
C GLU A 655 -16.18 -7.62 -25.70
N LEU A 656 -17.51 -7.69 -25.86
CA LEU A 656 -18.14 -7.95 -27.16
C LEU A 656 -17.84 -6.86 -28.19
N GLU A 657 -17.87 -5.61 -27.75
CA GLU A 657 -17.58 -4.46 -28.61
C GLU A 657 -16.13 -4.47 -29.07
N GLU A 658 -15.18 -4.72 -28.16
CA GLU A 658 -13.74 -4.81 -28.46
C GLU A 658 -13.43 -5.94 -29.47
N LYS A 659 -14.06 -7.12 -29.30
CA LYS A 659 -13.96 -8.23 -30.27
C LYS A 659 -14.51 -7.84 -31.65
N SER A 660 -15.67 -7.19 -31.69
CA SER A 660 -16.29 -6.76 -32.94
C SER A 660 -15.48 -5.71 -33.68
N SER A 661 -14.79 -4.81 -32.97
CA SER A 661 -13.90 -3.82 -33.58
C SER A 661 -12.60 -4.44 -34.09
N SER A 662 -12.00 -5.37 -33.33
CA SER A 662 -10.78 -6.07 -33.75
C SER A 662 -11.01 -6.89 -35.03
N GLN A 663 -12.18 -7.56 -35.11
CA GLN A 663 -12.57 -8.33 -36.28
C GLN A 663 -12.86 -7.44 -37.51
N ARG A 664 -13.35 -6.21 -37.33
CA ARG A 664 -13.50 -5.26 -38.45
C ARG A 664 -12.16 -4.76 -38.96
N ILE A 665 -11.18 -4.56 -38.08
CA ILE A 665 -9.84 -4.10 -38.45
C ILE A 665 -9.11 -5.20 -39.22
N SER A 666 -9.17 -6.46 -38.78
CA SER A 666 -8.55 -7.58 -39.51
C SER A 666 -9.14 -7.78 -40.91
N ILE A 667 -10.46 -7.65 -41.06
CA ILE A 667 -11.14 -7.75 -42.37
C ILE A 667 -10.77 -6.57 -43.29
N ALA A 668 -10.53 -5.37 -42.72
CA ALA A 668 -10.11 -4.22 -43.50
C ALA A 668 -8.65 -4.32 -43.98
N ASP A 669 -7.78 -4.98 -43.21
CA ASP A 669 -6.37 -5.22 -43.57
C ASP A 669 -6.22 -6.34 -44.62
N GLU A 670 -7.03 -7.40 -44.55
CA GLU A 670 -7.08 -8.45 -45.59
C GLU A 670 -7.74 -7.99 -46.90
N GLY A 671 -8.49 -6.89 -46.89
CA GLY A 671 -9.23 -6.36 -48.03
C GLY A 671 -8.44 -5.44 -48.98
N GLN A 672 -7.14 -5.18 -48.74
CA GLN A 672 -6.29 -4.42 -49.66
C GLN A 672 -5.57 -5.36 -50.65
N PRO A 673 -6.01 -5.48 -51.91
CA PRO A 673 -5.18 -6.12 -52.92
C PRO A 673 -3.93 -5.25 -53.16
N LEU A 674 -2.77 -5.88 -53.17
CA LEU A 674 -1.50 -5.33 -53.65
C LEU A 674 -1.68 -4.85 -55.10
N ILE A 675 -2.06 -3.59 -55.30
CA ILE A 675 -2.02 -2.96 -56.62
C ILE A 675 -0.57 -2.60 -56.89
N ASP A 676 0.01 -3.41 -57.76
CA ASP A 676 1.31 -3.30 -58.38
C ASP A 676 1.58 -1.89 -58.89
N ASN A 677 2.75 -1.37 -58.54
CA ASN A 677 3.15 0.00 -58.77
C ASN A 677 3.94 0.05 -60.08
N SER A 678 3.25 0.15 -61.22
CA SER A 678 3.91 0.43 -62.49
C SER A 678 3.12 1.37 -63.43
N SER A 679 3.60 2.61 -63.48
CA SER A 679 3.68 3.48 -64.66
C SER A 679 2.45 4.26 -65.20
N HIS A 680 2.72 5.56 -65.39
CA HIS A 680 2.17 6.52 -66.38
C HIS A 680 0.86 7.32 -66.16
N ARG A 681 1.06 8.63 -65.92
CA ARG A 681 0.41 9.83 -66.53
C ARG A 681 -1.10 9.79 -66.87
N ARG A 682 -1.86 10.76 -66.34
CA ARG A 682 -2.37 11.99 -67.02
C ARG A 682 -3.33 12.81 -66.14
N HIS A 683 -3.32 14.13 -66.36
CA HIS A 683 -4.25 15.13 -65.83
C HIS A 683 -5.72 14.84 -66.18
N SER A 684 -6.64 15.18 -65.25
CA SER A 684 -7.80 16.03 -65.54
C SER A 684 -8.51 16.49 -64.26
N SER A 685 -9.02 17.72 -64.33
CA SER A 685 -9.66 18.50 -63.28
C SER A 685 -11.13 18.12 -63.07
N GLY A 686 -11.63 18.35 -61.84
CA GLY A 686 -13.04 18.69 -61.59
C GLY A 686 -13.92 17.56 -61.04
N ALA A 687 -14.11 17.53 -59.71
CA ALA A 687 -15.38 17.17 -59.08
C ALA A 687 -15.37 17.59 -57.62
N THR A 688 -16.21 18.56 -57.30
CA THR A 688 -16.61 19.02 -55.97
C THR A 688 -17.12 17.81 -55.16
N GLN A 689 -16.35 17.34 -54.18
CA GLN A 689 -16.87 16.43 -53.14
C GLN A 689 -16.98 17.20 -51.83
N SER A 690 -18.23 17.56 -51.56
CA SER A 690 -18.75 18.00 -50.27
C SER A 690 -18.15 17.19 -49.13
N SER A 691 -17.42 17.86 -48.25
CA SER A 691 -17.02 17.35 -46.95
C SER A 691 -18.24 17.22 -46.04
N THR A 692 -19.06 16.20 -46.26
CA THR A 692 -19.94 15.69 -45.21
C THR A 692 -19.06 14.89 -44.26
N ALA A 693 -18.51 15.59 -43.27
CA ALA A 693 -17.95 14.99 -42.07
C ALA A 693 -19.04 14.13 -41.39
N THR A 694 -19.13 12.88 -41.80
CA THR A 694 -19.92 11.86 -41.11
C THR A 694 -19.25 11.64 -39.76
N HIS A 695 -19.71 12.40 -38.77
CA HIS A 695 -19.43 12.11 -37.36
C HIS A 695 -19.83 10.66 -37.09
N GLY A 696 -18.85 9.76 -37.09
CA GLY A 696 -19.09 8.34 -36.93
C GLY A 696 -19.82 8.03 -35.62
N PRO A 697 -20.58 6.92 -35.57
CA PRO A 697 -21.35 6.52 -34.38
C PRO A 697 -20.50 6.37 -33.11
N GLY A 698 -19.18 6.13 -33.23
CA GLY A 698 -18.23 6.08 -32.11
C GLY A 698 -18.01 7.42 -31.40
N VAL A 699 -18.02 8.56 -32.11
CA VAL A 699 -17.78 9.89 -31.52
C VAL A 699 -19.00 10.36 -30.72
N ARG A 700 -20.21 10.07 -31.22
CA ARG A 700 -21.47 10.39 -30.52
C ARG A 700 -21.63 9.57 -29.23
N ARG A 701 -21.26 8.29 -29.28
CA ARG A 701 -21.30 7.39 -28.12
C ARG A 701 -20.32 7.80 -27.01
N ARG A 702 -19.09 8.21 -27.37
CA ARG A 702 -18.08 8.71 -26.43
C ARG A 702 -18.54 9.98 -25.69
N ARG A 703 -19.37 10.84 -26.31
CA ARG A 703 -19.94 12.03 -25.64
C ARG A 703 -20.99 11.69 -24.57
N HIS A 704 -21.87 10.73 -24.84
CA HIS A 704 -22.89 10.30 -23.87
C HIS A 704 -22.27 9.61 -22.65
N GLU A 705 -21.22 8.82 -22.85
CA GLU A 705 -20.46 8.19 -21.75
C GLU A 705 -19.80 9.25 -20.86
N VAL A 706 -19.17 10.28 -21.45
CA VAL A 706 -18.58 11.39 -20.68
C VAL A 706 -19.64 12.20 -19.93
N GLN A 707 -20.80 12.47 -20.54
CA GLN A 707 -21.90 13.18 -19.86
C GLN A 707 -22.44 12.38 -18.67
N ARG A 708 -22.60 11.06 -18.82
CA ARG A 708 -23.00 10.16 -17.72
C ARG A 708 -21.92 10.12 -16.64
N GLY A 709 -20.64 10.08 -17.00
CA GLY A 709 -19.53 10.14 -16.06
C GLY A 709 -19.50 11.45 -15.26
N ILE A 710 -19.81 12.59 -15.89
CA ILE A 710 -19.96 13.88 -15.19
C ILE A 710 -21.11 13.83 -14.19
N LEU A 711 -22.26 13.28 -14.59
CA LEU A 711 -23.40 13.10 -13.70
C LEU A 711 -23.03 12.22 -12.49
N PHE A 712 -22.44 11.04 -12.72
CA PHE A 712 -22.04 10.13 -11.64
C PHE A 712 -20.96 10.73 -10.72
N SER A 713 -20.01 11.47 -11.27
CA SER A 713 -19.02 12.22 -10.48
C SER A 713 -19.69 13.26 -9.59
N THR A 714 -20.66 13.99 -10.12
CA THR A 714 -21.40 15.03 -9.40
C THR A 714 -22.23 14.40 -8.27
N VAL A 715 -22.92 13.29 -8.55
CA VAL A 715 -23.67 12.52 -7.55
C VAL A 715 -22.74 11.99 -6.46
N SER A 716 -21.55 11.49 -6.82
CA SER A 716 -20.58 10.98 -5.84
C SER A 716 -20.08 12.08 -4.91
N LEU A 717 -19.75 13.26 -5.44
CA LEU A 717 -19.37 14.42 -4.64
C LEU A 717 -20.52 14.92 -3.76
N ALA A 718 -21.74 14.94 -4.30
CA ALA A 718 -22.95 15.29 -3.55
C ALA A 718 -23.22 14.31 -2.40
N LEU A 719 -22.97 13.00 -2.59
CA LEU A 719 -23.09 11.99 -1.55
C LEU A 719 -22.09 12.23 -0.41
N VAL A 720 -20.82 12.52 -0.74
CA VAL A 720 -19.81 12.89 0.27
C VAL A 720 -20.23 14.12 1.05
N GLY A 721 -20.69 15.17 0.35
CA GLY A 721 -21.20 16.39 0.99
C GLY A 721 -22.42 16.13 1.88
N THR A 722 -23.35 15.29 1.43
CA THR A 722 -24.55 14.92 2.19
C THR A 722 -24.20 14.12 3.45
N ALA A 723 -23.26 13.18 3.36
CA ALA A 723 -22.77 12.44 4.52
C ALA A 723 -22.15 13.38 5.57
N TRP A 724 -21.38 14.38 5.12
CA TRP A 724 -20.83 15.41 6.00
C TRP A 724 -21.90 16.29 6.63
N ILE A 725 -22.89 16.75 5.87
CA ILE A 725 -23.99 17.57 6.39
C ILE A 725 -24.80 16.78 7.43
N LEU A 726 -25.17 15.53 7.11
CA LEU A 726 -25.90 14.66 8.03
C LEU A 726 -25.10 14.39 9.30
N PHE A 727 -23.82 14.10 9.16
CA PHE A 727 -22.93 13.87 10.28
C PHE A 727 -22.81 15.11 11.17
N MET A 728 -22.50 16.27 10.59
CA MET A 728 -22.35 17.53 11.32
C MET A 728 -23.66 17.99 11.96
N PHE A 729 -24.79 17.86 11.27
CA PHE A 729 -26.11 18.19 11.82
C PHE A 729 -26.47 17.28 12.99
N THR A 730 -26.23 15.98 12.86
CA THR A 730 -26.50 15.01 13.93
C THR A 730 -25.59 15.25 15.13
N ALA A 731 -24.30 15.51 14.88
CA ALA A 731 -23.33 15.90 15.90
C ALA A 731 -23.78 17.18 16.60
N TRP A 732 -24.12 18.24 15.88
CA TRP A 732 -24.59 19.50 16.46
C TRP A 732 -25.86 19.33 17.29
N LYS A 733 -26.85 18.57 16.81
CA LYS A 733 -28.11 18.34 17.52
C LYS A 733 -27.94 17.50 18.79
N LYS A 734 -27.07 16.48 18.78
CA LYS A 734 -26.81 15.61 19.94
C LYS A 734 -25.84 16.23 20.95
N LEU A 735 -24.78 16.90 20.46
CA LEU A 735 -23.76 17.55 21.30
C LEU A 735 -24.26 18.87 21.88
N GLY A 736 -25.01 19.67 21.10
CA GLY A 736 -25.51 20.98 21.53
C GLY A 736 -26.58 20.92 22.62
N ARG A 737 -27.22 19.76 22.82
CA ARG A 737 -28.23 19.56 23.89
C ARG A 737 -27.61 19.19 25.24
N HIS A 738 -26.33 18.87 25.30
CA HIS A 738 -25.56 18.72 26.54
C HIS A 738 -24.86 20.03 26.92
N THR A 739 -25.61 21.13 27.00
CA THR A 739 -25.19 22.25 27.85
C THR A 739 -25.56 21.84 29.28
N PRO A 740 -24.63 21.82 30.25
CA PRO A 740 -24.96 21.46 31.62
C PRO A 740 -26.02 22.44 32.13
N GLN A 741 -27.21 21.94 32.45
CA GLN A 741 -28.08 22.66 33.36
C GLN A 741 -27.31 22.72 34.69
N GLN A 742 -26.96 23.95 35.08
CA GLN A 742 -26.33 24.28 36.35
C GLN A 742 -27.13 23.75 37.53
#